data_AF-A0AA36GYP8-F1
#
_entry.id   AF-A0AA36GYP8-F1
#
_cell.length_a   1.000
_cell.length_b   1.000
_cell.length_c   1.000
_cell.angle_alpha   90.00
_cell.angle_beta   90.00
_cell.angle_gamma   90.00
#
_symmetry.space_group_name_H-M   'P 1'
#
loop_
_entity.id
_entity.type
_entity.pdbx_description
1 polymer ?
#
loop_
_entity_poly.entity_id
_entity_poly.type
_entity_poly.pdbx_seq_one_letter_code
_entity_poly.pdbx_strand_id
1 'polypeptide(L)'
;MRIDDVSSHSSCNKLIKSVQFQAHVTIMQSWKSFLRYVSKLAYSEIRNFATAYKGAPRVAVVGSGPAGLFTCSSLLRRIPDGKIDVFDSAPVPFGLVRYGVAPDHQDVKNCTNIFDKMFETNKDRIALFCNVKIGSDLTMKELTRHYDAVLLAYGAHQPRKLLVPGAESTNVISGSAFVSWYNGVPNAKVPAGPLLDDPDVIIVGNGNVALDCARVLSTAKWLRTTDIPTEVVTILENSKVRSIKIVGRRGPQDVSFTTKELREQFKVPEWNTTVEMDEEEVKSLKEAASAMPRRRKRLMNVLLDGVRPPEGERQCRFLNYREVKEVIPDQSGRVSAVKFYNKRKDEEEVIPCGLLIYSIGYQTYVIDGLPKTEEGRLAMKNNFRVDMPCGSFVYAVGWCAHGPRGVIVDTQQDSLNVAEQMMKDFSTRTDVTGSLHGARALLDSRHVNYLTWAEWKKIDELELKQGQEKGKVVDWILLFTDAVLAQSICCMASLESKLLDGRNVGYCSSSDEEDSDWKVANDEDEHQNNAMRRLGPSSNTGAKGVLREFAAQKEAAERTNRAKLRELSELSKRGTLEMSKEEREQAQAEDSLENLRQRRFMELRKAAAGKILEITDKDQFTKAIDGCENMLCVLLYEPEDEMCQKMTHICKLLAADFPRVKFIRAKSTLLGMSKAFTEQALPALQFYLNGELVGNFIRLPSVLGEEFDVNIVKQFLRRQHIDLVHGNYTSDLESTDEEAE
;
A
#
# COMPACT_ATOMS: atom_id res chain seq x y z
N MET A 1 6.93 -62.64 35.87
CA MET A 1 6.33 -63.19 34.64
C MET A 1 5.56 -62.03 34.01
N ARG A 2 6.07 -61.51 32.88
CA ARG A 2 5.39 -60.93 31.68
C ARG A 2 3.87 -60.66 31.75
N ILE A 3 3.26 -59.64 31.14
CA ILE A 3 3.54 -58.87 29.90
C ILE A 3 2.73 -57.55 29.92
N ASP A 4 3.25 -56.52 29.26
CA ASP A 4 2.66 -55.22 28.93
C ASP A 4 1.48 -55.29 27.94
N ASP A 5 0.49 -54.40 28.07
CA ASP A 5 -0.51 -54.16 27.04
C ASP A 5 -0.88 -52.66 26.97
N VAL A 6 -0.20 -51.92 26.08
CA VAL A 6 -0.55 -50.55 25.68
C VAL A 6 -0.43 -50.47 24.16
N SER A 7 -1.52 -50.75 23.44
CA SER A 7 -1.53 -50.57 21.97
C SER A 7 -2.88 -50.21 21.33
N SER A 8 -3.93 -49.83 22.08
CA SER A 8 -5.26 -49.61 21.48
C SER A 8 -5.74 -48.14 21.37
N HIS A 9 -5.09 -47.16 22.01
CA HIS A 9 -5.59 -45.77 22.05
C HIS A 9 -4.99 -44.80 21.00
N SER A 10 -3.97 -45.22 20.25
CA SER A 10 -3.31 -44.38 19.23
C SER A 10 -4.04 -44.38 17.87
N SER A 11 -4.69 -45.49 17.53
CA SER A 11 -5.26 -45.69 16.19
C SER A 11 -6.59 -44.95 15.97
N CYS A 12 -7.37 -44.71 17.04
CA CYS A 12 -8.67 -44.03 16.94
C CYS A 12 -8.53 -42.51 16.71
N ASN A 13 -7.53 -41.87 17.32
CA ASN A 13 -7.26 -40.44 17.15
C ASN A 13 -6.63 -40.10 15.79
N LYS A 14 -5.94 -41.05 15.13
CA LYS A 14 -5.39 -40.87 13.78
C LYS A 14 -6.48 -40.90 12.70
N LEU A 15 -7.51 -41.75 12.85
CA LEU A 15 -8.65 -41.78 11.91
C LEU A 15 -9.54 -40.53 12.00
N ILE A 16 -9.75 -39.97 13.20
CA ILE A 16 -10.59 -38.78 13.37
C ILE A 16 -9.91 -37.53 12.78
N LYS A 17 -8.58 -37.42 12.91
CA LYS A 17 -7.80 -36.33 12.31
C LYS A 17 -7.70 -36.45 10.78
N SER A 18 -7.61 -37.65 10.22
CA SER A 18 -7.56 -37.80 8.75
C SER A 18 -8.89 -37.45 8.08
N VAL A 19 -10.03 -37.82 8.70
CA VAL A 19 -11.37 -37.51 8.19
C VAL A 19 -11.69 -36.00 8.29
N GLN A 20 -11.24 -35.30 9.34
CA GLN A 20 -11.37 -33.84 9.44
C GLN A 20 -10.47 -33.07 8.48
N PHE A 21 -9.28 -33.59 8.18
CA PHE A 21 -8.34 -33.00 7.22
C PHE A 21 -8.84 -33.15 5.78
N GLN A 22 -9.39 -34.33 5.42
CA GLN A 22 -9.98 -34.56 4.10
C GLN A 22 -11.24 -33.70 3.86
N ALA A 23 -12.05 -33.45 4.89
CA ALA A 23 -13.18 -32.53 4.80
C ALA A 23 -12.74 -31.07 4.57
N HIS A 24 -11.68 -30.60 5.25
CA HIS A 24 -11.14 -29.23 5.07
C HIS A 24 -10.49 -29.02 3.70
N VAL A 25 -9.75 -30.00 3.19
CA VAL A 25 -9.12 -29.93 1.86
C VAL A 25 -10.18 -29.90 0.75
N THR A 26 -11.27 -30.67 0.90
CA THR A 26 -12.37 -30.69 -0.07
C THR A 26 -13.18 -29.39 -0.05
N ILE A 27 -13.39 -28.79 1.13
CA ILE A 27 -14.05 -27.47 1.27
C ILE A 27 -13.17 -26.34 0.70
N MET A 28 -11.85 -26.37 0.90
CA MET A 28 -10.93 -25.38 0.33
C MET A 28 -10.75 -25.49 -1.19
N GLN A 29 -10.75 -26.70 -1.76
CA GLN A 29 -10.71 -26.90 -3.21
C GLN A 29 -12.02 -26.46 -3.87
N SER A 30 -13.15 -26.68 -3.20
CA SER A 30 -14.46 -26.15 -3.61
C SER A 30 -14.50 -24.62 -3.54
N TRP A 31 -13.92 -24.00 -2.51
CA TRP A 31 -13.77 -22.54 -2.39
C TRP A 31 -12.83 -21.90 -3.43
N LYS A 32 -11.70 -22.54 -3.76
CA LYS A 32 -10.79 -22.07 -4.83
C LYS A 32 -11.43 -22.21 -6.22
N SER A 33 -12.22 -23.25 -6.42
CA SER A 33 -13.00 -23.44 -7.66
C SER A 33 -14.16 -22.45 -7.75
N PHE A 34 -14.81 -22.15 -6.62
CA PHE A 34 -15.83 -21.10 -6.48
C PHE A 34 -15.23 -19.70 -6.72
N LEU A 35 -14.06 -19.38 -6.16
CA LEU A 35 -13.35 -18.12 -6.42
C LEU A 35 -12.89 -17.99 -7.87
N ARG A 36 -12.43 -19.07 -8.51
CA ARG A 36 -12.11 -19.10 -9.96
C ARG A 36 -13.36 -18.97 -10.84
N TYR A 37 -14.49 -19.51 -10.40
CA TYR A 37 -15.77 -19.40 -11.07
C TYR A 37 -16.36 -17.99 -10.92
N VAL A 38 -16.28 -17.41 -9.72
CA VAL A 38 -16.65 -16.01 -9.41
C VAL A 38 -15.72 -15.03 -10.11
N SER A 39 -14.42 -15.32 -10.24
CA SER A 39 -13.49 -14.47 -10.99
C SER A 39 -13.69 -14.58 -12.50
N LYS A 40 -14.07 -15.76 -13.03
CA LYS A 40 -14.47 -15.93 -14.44
C LYS A 40 -15.82 -15.28 -14.74
N LEU A 41 -16.77 -15.32 -13.81
CA LEU A 41 -18.03 -14.58 -13.88
C LEU A 41 -17.79 -13.06 -13.78
N ALA A 42 -16.90 -12.61 -12.90
CA ALA A 42 -16.52 -11.21 -12.82
C ALA A 42 -15.78 -10.74 -14.09
N TYR A 43 -14.89 -11.55 -14.67
CA TYR A 43 -14.24 -11.24 -15.95
C TYR A 43 -15.20 -11.29 -17.15
N SER A 44 -16.21 -12.18 -17.15
CA SER A 44 -17.22 -12.21 -18.20
C SER A 44 -18.25 -11.07 -18.04
N GLU A 45 -18.57 -10.68 -16.82
CA GLU A 45 -19.38 -9.48 -16.53
C GLU A 45 -18.63 -8.19 -16.90
N ILE A 46 -17.34 -8.05 -16.55
CA ILE A 46 -16.51 -6.89 -16.93
C ILE A 46 -16.47 -6.71 -18.46
N ARG A 47 -16.42 -7.82 -19.22
CA ARG A 47 -16.46 -7.79 -20.69
C ARG A 47 -17.86 -7.51 -21.27
N ASN A 48 -18.92 -7.85 -20.53
CA ASN A 48 -20.30 -7.54 -20.91
C ASN A 48 -20.73 -6.11 -20.53
N PHE A 49 -20.06 -5.45 -19.59
CA PHE A 49 -20.31 -4.03 -19.26
C PHE A 49 -19.59 -3.06 -20.20
N ALA A 50 -18.57 -3.50 -20.93
CA ALA A 50 -17.77 -2.65 -21.81
C ALA A 50 -18.49 -2.20 -23.11
N THR A 51 -19.65 -2.78 -23.44
CA THR A 51 -20.32 -2.58 -24.75
C THR A 51 -21.59 -1.74 -24.71
N ALA A 52 -21.95 -1.10 -23.58
CA ALA A 52 -23.24 -0.41 -23.42
C ALA A 52 -23.19 1.13 -23.28
N TYR A 53 -22.02 1.77 -23.28
CA TYR A 53 -21.92 3.22 -23.07
C TYR A 53 -21.87 3.98 -24.41
N LYS A 54 -22.85 4.87 -24.64
CA LYS A 54 -22.84 5.79 -25.80
C LYS A 54 -21.96 7.03 -25.59
N GLY A 55 -21.45 7.28 -24.38
CA GLY A 55 -20.53 8.36 -24.04
C GLY A 55 -19.85 8.12 -22.69
N ALA A 56 -18.72 8.78 -22.47
CA ALA A 56 -17.93 8.61 -21.25
C ALA A 56 -18.40 9.57 -20.13
N PRO A 57 -18.75 9.07 -18.93
CA PRO A 57 -19.28 9.92 -17.86
C PRO A 57 -18.21 10.84 -17.27
N ARG A 58 -18.61 12.06 -16.91
CA ARG A 58 -17.79 12.97 -16.12
C ARG A 58 -18.31 13.07 -14.69
N VAL A 59 -17.46 12.80 -13.70
CA VAL A 59 -17.80 12.77 -12.26
C VAL A 59 -17.08 13.88 -11.52
N ALA A 60 -17.81 14.66 -10.72
CA ALA A 60 -17.22 15.56 -9.73
C ALA A 60 -17.10 14.84 -8.39
N VAL A 61 -15.95 14.95 -7.73
CA VAL A 61 -15.72 14.38 -6.39
C VAL A 61 -15.42 15.53 -5.44
N VAL A 62 -16.23 15.68 -4.40
CA VAL A 62 -16.12 16.76 -3.41
C VAL A 62 -15.44 16.21 -2.17
N GLY A 63 -14.13 16.40 -2.08
CA GLY A 63 -13.24 15.94 -1.00
C GLY A 63 -12.17 14.98 -1.52
N SER A 64 -10.91 15.29 -1.26
CA SER A 64 -9.73 14.49 -1.64
C SER A 64 -9.20 13.61 -0.49
N GLY A 65 -10.05 13.32 0.50
CA GLY A 65 -9.73 12.33 1.53
C GLY A 65 -9.85 10.88 1.03
N PRO A 66 -9.58 9.87 1.89
CA PRO A 66 -9.63 8.46 1.52
C PRO A 66 -10.92 8.03 0.84
N ALA A 67 -12.07 8.49 1.34
CA ALA A 67 -13.38 8.15 0.79
C ALA A 67 -13.51 8.57 -0.69
N GLY A 68 -13.08 9.78 -1.02
CA GLY A 68 -13.11 10.29 -2.39
C GLY A 68 -12.09 9.55 -3.26
N LEU A 69 -10.84 9.47 -2.83
CA LEU A 69 -9.75 8.93 -3.64
C LEU A 69 -9.83 7.41 -3.84
N PHE A 70 -10.28 6.63 -2.87
CA PHE A 70 -10.57 5.20 -3.09
C PHE A 70 -11.73 5.00 -4.07
N THR A 71 -12.74 5.85 -4.01
CA THR A 71 -13.85 5.81 -4.99
C THR A 71 -13.33 6.16 -6.38
N CYS A 72 -12.50 7.20 -6.53
CA CYS A 72 -11.84 7.55 -7.79
C CYS A 72 -11.04 6.38 -8.36
N SER A 73 -10.19 5.74 -7.55
CA SER A 73 -9.38 4.59 -7.95
C SER A 73 -10.23 3.44 -8.47
N SER A 74 -11.37 3.18 -7.82
CA SER A 74 -12.31 2.16 -8.26
C SER A 74 -13.05 2.53 -9.54
N LEU A 75 -13.46 3.80 -9.70
CA LEU A 75 -14.15 4.29 -10.90
C LEU A 75 -13.22 4.29 -12.13
N LEU A 76 -11.99 4.78 -12.00
CA LEU A 76 -11.01 4.84 -13.10
C LEU A 76 -10.70 3.46 -13.69
N ARG A 77 -10.72 2.41 -12.86
CA ARG A 77 -10.53 1.02 -13.31
C ARG A 77 -11.77 0.44 -14.00
N ARG A 78 -12.98 0.93 -13.65
CA ARG A 78 -14.26 0.41 -14.14
C ARG A 78 -14.81 1.21 -15.34
N ILE A 79 -14.33 2.43 -15.55
CA ILE A 79 -14.78 3.34 -16.62
C ILE A 79 -13.57 3.79 -17.44
N PRO A 80 -13.21 3.09 -18.54
CA PRO A 80 -12.02 3.36 -19.34
C PRO A 80 -11.93 4.79 -19.91
N ASP A 81 -13.06 5.41 -20.27
CA ASP A 81 -13.06 6.76 -20.85
C ASP A 81 -13.56 7.84 -19.88
N GLY A 82 -13.93 7.45 -18.67
CA GLY A 82 -14.55 8.34 -17.68
C GLY A 82 -13.57 9.42 -17.19
N LYS A 83 -14.09 10.61 -16.96
CA LYS A 83 -13.32 11.76 -16.45
C LYS A 83 -13.74 12.11 -15.03
N ILE A 84 -12.78 12.41 -14.16
CA ILE A 84 -13.01 12.72 -12.76
C ILE A 84 -12.34 14.04 -12.40
N ASP A 85 -13.10 14.99 -11.87
CA ASP A 85 -12.55 16.20 -11.28
C ASP A 85 -12.72 16.13 -9.76
N VAL A 86 -11.61 16.15 -9.02
CA VAL A 86 -11.58 16.09 -7.55
C VAL A 86 -11.38 17.50 -6.99
N PHE A 87 -12.29 17.94 -6.15
CA PHE A 87 -12.25 19.25 -5.48
C PHE A 87 -11.93 19.06 -4.00
N ASP A 88 -11.06 19.90 -3.44
CA ASP A 88 -10.84 19.96 -2.00
C ASP A 88 -10.79 21.40 -1.50
N SER A 89 -11.41 21.66 -0.36
CA SER A 89 -11.36 22.96 0.31
C SER A 89 -10.02 23.25 0.98
N ALA A 90 -9.24 22.21 1.31
CA ALA A 90 -7.90 22.34 1.85
C ALA A 90 -6.90 22.72 0.73
N PRO A 91 -5.80 23.42 1.07
CA PRO A 91 -4.81 23.83 0.08
C PRO A 91 -4.05 22.66 -0.56
N VAL A 92 -3.97 21.53 0.13
CA VAL A 92 -3.31 20.30 -0.34
C VAL A 92 -4.14 19.05 0.00
N PRO A 93 -4.00 17.94 -0.75
CA PRO A 93 -4.95 16.83 -0.72
C PRO A 93 -4.77 15.88 0.48
N PHE A 94 -5.48 14.74 0.43
CA PHE A 94 -5.42 13.58 1.34
C PHE A 94 -6.23 13.68 2.64
N GLY A 95 -6.78 14.85 2.96
CA GLY A 95 -7.67 15.04 4.09
C GLY A 95 -7.08 14.50 5.41
N LEU A 96 -7.85 13.69 6.14
CA LEU A 96 -7.41 13.16 7.45
C LEU A 96 -6.23 12.19 7.41
N VAL A 97 -5.80 11.70 6.24
CA VAL A 97 -4.53 10.94 6.16
C VAL A 97 -3.34 11.84 6.48
N ARG A 98 -3.36 13.06 5.94
CA ARG A 98 -2.37 14.09 6.23
C ARG A 98 -2.65 14.78 7.57
N TYR A 99 -3.89 15.22 7.76
CA TYR A 99 -4.25 16.13 8.86
C TYR A 99 -4.78 15.45 10.13
N GLY A 100 -5.07 14.15 10.08
CA GLY A 100 -5.71 13.42 11.18
C GLY A 100 -4.82 12.33 11.78
N VAL A 101 -4.25 11.46 10.95
CA VAL A 101 -3.39 10.35 11.38
C VAL A 101 -2.19 10.90 12.16
N ALA A 102 -1.94 10.30 13.32
CA ALA A 102 -0.90 10.75 14.24
C ALA A 102 0.51 10.62 13.61
N PRO A 103 1.46 11.49 13.99
CA PRO A 103 2.81 11.50 13.41
C PRO A 103 3.62 10.24 13.72
N ASP A 104 3.30 9.50 14.78
CA ASP A 104 3.89 8.20 15.11
C ASP A 104 3.21 7.01 14.40
N HIS A 105 2.19 7.26 13.55
CA HIS A 105 1.49 6.27 12.72
C HIS A 105 1.76 6.47 11.21
N GLN A 106 3.03 6.60 10.85
CA GLN A 106 3.45 6.80 9.46
C GLN A 106 3.03 5.65 8.52
N ASP A 107 2.97 4.42 9.04
CA ASP A 107 2.51 3.23 8.31
C ASP A 107 1.09 3.39 7.74
N VAL A 108 0.21 4.07 8.48
CA VAL A 108 -1.18 4.32 8.06
C VAL A 108 -1.25 5.35 6.92
N LYS A 109 -0.25 6.23 6.81
CA LYS A 109 -0.17 7.26 5.76
C LYS A 109 0.23 6.69 4.40
N ASN A 110 0.82 5.50 4.34
CA ASN A 110 1.26 4.83 3.11
C ASN A 110 0.17 4.60 2.04
N CYS A 111 -1.12 4.70 2.40
CA CYS A 111 -2.19 4.65 1.41
C CYS A 111 -2.13 5.82 0.40
N THR A 112 -1.41 6.92 0.70
CA THR A 112 -1.14 8.00 -0.26
C THR A 112 -0.41 7.52 -1.51
N ASN A 113 0.47 6.51 -1.40
CA ASN A 113 1.18 5.95 -2.56
C ASN A 113 0.22 5.40 -3.64
N ILE A 114 -0.92 4.84 -3.21
CA ILE A 114 -1.97 4.36 -4.12
C ILE A 114 -2.60 5.54 -4.86
N PHE A 115 -2.83 6.64 -4.15
CA PHE A 115 -3.40 7.85 -4.73
C PHE A 115 -2.43 8.56 -5.66
N ASP A 116 -1.14 8.62 -5.29
CA ASP A 116 -0.09 9.15 -6.15
C ASP A 116 -0.02 8.38 -7.47
N LYS A 117 0.11 7.04 -7.42
CA LYS A 117 0.11 6.20 -8.64
C LYS A 117 -1.16 6.40 -9.47
N MET A 118 -2.31 6.54 -8.81
CA MET A 118 -3.59 6.81 -9.49
C MET A 118 -3.56 8.12 -10.28
N PHE A 119 -3.11 9.23 -9.70
CA PHE A 119 -3.01 10.49 -10.43
C PHE A 119 -1.94 10.43 -11.53
N GLU A 120 -0.79 9.83 -11.27
CA GLU A 120 0.32 9.73 -12.23
C GLU A 120 -0.04 8.88 -13.47
N THR A 121 -0.76 7.77 -13.29
CA THR A 121 -1.13 6.87 -14.39
C THR A 121 -2.34 7.38 -15.19
N ASN A 122 -3.10 8.35 -14.67
CA ASN A 122 -4.39 8.77 -15.24
C ASN A 122 -4.49 10.28 -15.50
N LYS A 123 -3.37 10.96 -15.81
CA LYS A 123 -3.29 12.43 -15.93
C LYS A 123 -4.30 13.08 -16.88
N ASP A 124 -4.76 12.34 -17.88
CA ASP A 124 -5.75 12.75 -18.88
C ASP A 124 -7.22 12.54 -18.42
N ARG A 125 -7.43 11.70 -17.40
CA ARG A 125 -8.74 11.28 -16.90
C ARG A 125 -9.07 11.77 -15.50
N ILE A 126 -8.09 12.16 -14.70
CA ILE A 126 -8.31 12.72 -13.36
C ILE A 126 -7.60 14.06 -13.18
N ALA A 127 -8.31 15.04 -12.65
CA ALA A 127 -7.78 16.35 -12.29
C ALA A 127 -8.07 16.68 -10.82
N LEU A 128 -7.12 17.35 -10.15
CA LEU A 128 -7.27 17.83 -8.78
C LEU A 128 -7.40 19.36 -8.79
N PHE A 129 -8.31 19.87 -7.96
CA PHE A 129 -8.56 21.28 -7.69
C PHE A 129 -8.65 21.51 -6.17
N CYS A 130 -7.50 21.68 -5.54
CA CYS A 130 -7.40 22.06 -4.12
C CYS A 130 -7.65 23.56 -3.92
N ASN A 131 -7.92 23.98 -2.69
CA ASN A 131 -8.35 25.34 -2.33
C ASN A 131 -9.67 25.78 -2.99
N VAL A 132 -10.57 24.83 -3.30
CA VAL A 132 -11.89 25.10 -3.88
C VAL A 132 -12.98 24.67 -2.90
N LYS A 133 -13.77 25.64 -2.43
CA LYS A 133 -14.87 25.42 -1.49
C LYS A 133 -16.19 25.25 -2.24
N ILE A 134 -16.70 24.02 -2.25
CA ILE A 134 -18.04 23.74 -2.74
C ILE A 134 -19.08 24.28 -1.74
N GLY A 135 -20.02 25.07 -2.24
CA GLY A 135 -20.97 25.88 -1.47
C GLY A 135 -20.69 27.38 -1.56
N SER A 136 -19.46 27.80 -1.86
CA SER A 136 -19.10 29.21 -2.08
C SER A 136 -18.54 29.47 -3.47
N ASP A 137 -17.44 28.80 -3.83
CA ASP A 137 -16.70 29.06 -5.07
C ASP A 137 -17.40 28.41 -6.27
N LEU A 138 -17.97 27.23 -6.00
CA LEU A 138 -18.86 26.48 -6.87
C LEU A 138 -20.10 26.03 -6.07
N THR A 139 -21.29 26.22 -6.63
CA THR A 139 -22.53 25.76 -6.00
C THR A 139 -22.85 24.32 -6.39
N MET A 140 -23.62 23.62 -5.54
CA MET A 140 -24.12 22.28 -5.87
C MET A 140 -24.93 22.25 -7.17
N LYS A 141 -25.68 23.33 -7.45
CA LYS A 141 -26.46 23.49 -8.69
C LYS A 141 -25.58 23.59 -9.93
N GLU A 142 -24.40 24.19 -9.82
CA GLU A 142 -23.43 24.24 -10.90
C GLU A 142 -22.79 22.86 -11.11
N LEU A 143 -22.40 22.18 -10.03
CA LEU A 143 -21.87 20.82 -10.14
C LEU A 143 -22.87 19.87 -10.82
N THR A 144 -24.14 19.87 -10.43
CA THR A 144 -25.14 18.98 -11.06
C THR A 144 -25.49 19.34 -12.50
N ARG A 145 -25.10 20.51 -13.00
CA ARG A 145 -25.26 20.92 -14.40
C ARG A 145 -24.04 20.59 -15.26
N HIS A 146 -22.85 20.61 -14.67
CA HIS A 146 -21.58 20.44 -15.38
C HIS A 146 -21.01 19.01 -15.29
N TYR A 147 -21.66 18.12 -14.54
CA TYR A 147 -21.23 16.74 -14.31
C TYR A 147 -22.40 15.75 -14.42
N ASP A 148 -22.09 14.53 -14.89
CA ASP A 148 -23.04 13.42 -14.98
C ASP A 148 -23.41 12.84 -13.61
N ALA A 149 -22.46 12.91 -12.68
CA ALA A 149 -22.67 12.58 -11.29
C ALA A 149 -21.76 13.41 -10.38
N VAL A 150 -22.20 13.60 -9.15
CA VAL A 150 -21.41 14.21 -8.09
C VAL A 150 -21.26 13.22 -6.94
N LEU A 151 -20.05 12.99 -6.47
CA LEU A 151 -19.73 12.21 -5.29
C LEU A 151 -19.34 13.15 -4.15
N LEU A 152 -20.08 13.09 -3.05
CA LEU A 152 -19.77 13.81 -1.82
C LEU A 152 -18.86 12.94 -0.93
N ALA A 153 -17.66 13.41 -0.67
CA ALA A 153 -16.63 12.73 0.11
C ALA A 153 -15.91 13.69 1.10
N TYR A 154 -16.60 14.77 1.51
CA TYR A 154 -16.03 15.87 2.30
C TYR A 154 -15.89 15.58 3.80
N GLY A 155 -16.24 14.36 4.23
CA GLY A 155 -16.07 13.88 5.59
C GLY A 155 -16.82 14.68 6.66
N ALA A 156 -16.25 14.76 7.86
CA ALA A 156 -16.77 15.55 8.98
C ALA A 156 -15.62 16.23 9.72
N HIS A 157 -15.51 17.56 9.60
CA HIS A 157 -14.40 18.33 10.16
C HIS A 157 -14.77 19.10 11.45
N GLN A 158 -16.07 19.25 11.76
CA GLN A 158 -16.50 20.02 12.94
C GLN A 158 -16.48 19.14 14.19
N PRO A 159 -15.76 19.50 15.26
CA PRO A 159 -15.85 18.78 16.52
C PRO A 159 -17.22 18.98 17.17
N ARG A 160 -17.73 17.96 17.85
CA ARG A 160 -18.89 18.13 18.74
C ARG A 160 -18.47 19.02 19.91
N LYS A 161 -19.29 20.04 20.21
CA LYS A 161 -19.05 20.93 21.35
C LYS A 161 -19.32 20.21 22.67
N LEU A 162 -18.50 20.51 23.67
CA LEU A 162 -18.76 20.11 25.04
C LEU A 162 -19.75 21.11 25.65
N LEU A 163 -21.01 20.70 25.82
CA LEU A 163 -22.09 21.58 26.27
C LEU A 163 -22.28 21.49 27.79
N VAL A 164 -21.30 22.03 28.54
CA VAL A 164 -21.34 22.13 30.00
C VAL A 164 -20.88 23.53 30.44
N PRO A 165 -21.29 24.00 31.63
CA PRO A 165 -20.77 25.24 32.19
C PRO A 165 -19.24 25.27 32.22
N GLY A 166 -18.65 26.41 31.84
CA GLY A 166 -17.20 26.63 31.80
C GLY A 166 -16.46 25.99 30.64
N ALA A 167 -17.12 25.30 29.69
CA ALA A 167 -16.46 24.66 28.55
C ALA A 167 -15.72 25.64 27.60
N GLU A 168 -16.06 26.94 27.66
CA GLU A 168 -15.40 28.01 26.89
C GLU A 168 -14.14 28.57 27.60
N SER A 169 -13.74 27.98 28.74
CA SER A 169 -12.53 28.41 29.48
C SER A 169 -11.27 28.25 28.63
N THR A 170 -10.26 29.06 28.94
CA THR A 170 -8.97 28.97 28.25
C THR A 170 -8.30 27.61 28.54
N ASN A 171 -7.60 27.07 27.53
CA ASN A 171 -6.97 25.76 27.55
C ASN A 171 -7.95 24.57 27.70
N VAL A 172 -9.20 24.78 27.29
CA VAL A 172 -10.17 23.72 26.97
C VAL A 172 -10.24 23.58 25.45
N ILE A 173 -9.83 22.45 24.90
CA ILE A 173 -9.73 22.24 23.45
C ILE A 173 -10.36 20.93 23.01
N SER A 174 -10.89 20.91 21.80
CA SER A 174 -11.35 19.64 21.21
C SER A 174 -10.16 18.76 20.83
N GLY A 175 -10.34 17.44 20.87
CA GLY A 175 -9.35 16.50 20.37
C GLY A 175 -8.96 16.79 18.91
N SER A 176 -9.93 17.17 18.07
CA SER A 176 -9.66 17.55 16.67
C SER A 176 -8.77 18.79 16.53
N ALA A 177 -8.89 19.76 17.45
CA ALA A 177 -8.08 20.96 17.44
C ALA A 177 -6.65 20.66 17.89
N PHE A 178 -6.49 19.79 18.90
CA PHE A 178 -5.18 19.28 19.31
C PHE A 178 -4.49 18.51 18.18
N VAL A 179 -5.24 17.63 17.49
CA VAL A 179 -4.76 16.88 16.31
C VAL A 179 -4.35 17.82 15.18
N SER A 180 -5.19 18.80 14.88
CA SER A 180 -4.92 19.78 13.82
C SER A 180 -3.67 20.60 14.12
N TRP A 181 -3.45 20.95 15.39
CA TRP A 181 -2.27 21.67 15.86
C TRP A 181 -1.01 20.83 15.65
N TYR A 182 -0.96 19.58 16.15
CA TYR A 182 0.26 18.79 16.00
C TYR A 182 0.49 18.28 14.57
N ASN A 183 -0.54 18.17 13.72
CA ASN A 183 -0.37 17.81 12.32
C ASN A 183 -0.12 19.01 11.41
N GLY A 184 -0.03 20.23 11.95
CA GLY A 184 0.30 21.41 11.17
C GLY A 184 -0.77 21.82 10.15
N VAL A 185 -2.05 21.65 10.49
CA VAL A 185 -3.15 22.06 9.61
C VAL A 185 -3.07 23.57 9.34
N PRO A 186 -3.03 24.00 8.06
CA PRO A 186 -2.93 25.41 7.73
C PRO A 186 -4.08 26.24 8.30
N ASN A 187 -3.77 27.42 8.81
CA ASN A 187 -4.74 28.34 9.41
C ASN A 187 -5.60 27.71 10.52
N ALA A 188 -5.11 26.66 11.18
CA ALA A 188 -5.78 26.11 12.35
C ALA A 188 -6.00 27.23 13.37
N LYS A 189 -7.21 27.28 13.95
CA LYS A 189 -7.60 28.29 14.97
C LYS A 189 -6.80 28.21 16.27
N VAL A 190 -5.76 27.38 16.34
CA VAL A 190 -4.83 27.27 17.47
C VAL A 190 -3.44 27.76 17.05
N PRO A 191 -3.27 29.06 16.69
CA PRO A 191 -1.99 29.57 16.23
C PRO A 191 -0.88 29.58 17.29
N ALA A 192 -1.17 29.24 18.56
CA ALA A 192 -0.18 29.14 19.66
C ALA A 192 -0.09 27.75 20.33
N GLY A 193 -0.91 26.77 19.92
CA GLY A 193 -1.03 25.49 20.62
C GLY A 193 -1.67 25.56 22.02
N PRO A 194 -1.84 24.41 22.70
CA PRO A 194 -2.23 24.36 24.11
C PRO A 194 -1.08 24.80 25.04
N LEU A 195 -1.44 25.31 26.22
CA LEU A 195 -0.49 25.53 27.29
C LEU A 195 -0.19 24.19 27.99
N LEU A 196 1.09 23.79 27.99
CA LEU A 196 1.58 22.52 28.55
C LEU A 196 2.45 22.73 29.80
N ASP A 197 2.16 23.78 30.58
CA ASP A 197 2.87 24.22 31.78
C ASP A 197 2.28 23.66 33.09
N ASP A 198 1.26 22.81 33.00
CA ASP A 198 0.63 22.13 34.14
C ASP A 198 0.91 20.61 34.09
N PRO A 199 1.18 19.95 35.23
CA PRO A 199 1.44 18.52 35.24
C PRO A 199 0.22 17.65 34.91
N ASP A 200 -1.00 18.14 35.12
CA ASP A 200 -2.24 17.37 35.03
C ASP A 200 -3.06 17.72 33.77
N VAL A 201 -3.31 16.70 32.95
CA VAL A 201 -4.15 16.78 31.75
C VAL A 201 -5.33 15.82 31.86
N ILE A 202 -6.51 16.30 31.50
CA ILE A 202 -7.70 15.47 31.37
C ILE A 202 -8.07 15.33 29.90
N ILE A 203 -8.31 14.11 29.46
CA ILE A 203 -8.80 13.80 28.12
C ILE A 203 -10.17 13.13 28.25
N VAL A 204 -11.24 13.77 27.78
CA VAL A 204 -12.60 13.20 27.83
C VAL A 204 -12.91 12.45 26.54
N GLY A 205 -13.16 11.15 26.64
CA GLY A 205 -13.53 10.27 25.53
C GLY A 205 -12.65 9.01 25.44
N ASN A 206 -13.26 7.88 25.05
CA ASN A 206 -12.56 6.59 24.90
C ASN A 206 -12.51 6.14 23.42
N GLY A 207 -12.11 7.04 22.52
CA GLY A 207 -11.87 6.72 21.09
C GLY A 207 -10.38 6.73 20.75
N ASN A 208 -10.02 6.30 19.54
CA ASN A 208 -8.61 6.31 19.08
C ASN A 208 -7.99 7.71 19.16
N VAL A 209 -8.73 8.75 18.78
CA VAL A 209 -8.23 10.14 18.87
C VAL A 209 -7.84 10.53 20.30
N ALA A 210 -8.53 10.01 21.32
CA ALA A 210 -8.14 10.27 22.71
C ALA A 210 -6.81 9.60 23.07
N LEU A 211 -6.57 8.38 22.55
CA LEU A 211 -5.28 7.70 22.68
C LEU A 211 -4.19 8.41 21.88
N ASP A 212 -4.48 8.92 20.69
CA ASP A 212 -3.51 9.71 19.90
C ASP A 212 -3.08 10.97 20.66
N CYS A 213 -4.04 11.69 21.25
CA CYS A 213 -3.73 12.86 22.09
C CYS A 213 -2.86 12.47 23.28
N ALA A 214 -3.18 11.36 23.97
CA ALA A 214 -2.40 10.88 25.11
C ALA A 214 -0.98 10.44 24.71
N ARG A 215 -0.83 9.71 23.59
CA ARG A 215 0.47 9.28 23.07
C ARG A 215 1.33 10.47 22.67
N VAL A 216 0.82 11.42 21.89
CA VAL A 216 1.60 12.60 21.46
C VAL A 216 2.10 13.41 22.66
N LEU A 217 1.28 13.56 23.71
CA LEU A 217 1.70 14.21 24.97
C LEU A 217 2.76 13.41 25.74
N SER A 218 2.84 12.09 25.53
CA SER A 218 3.72 11.19 26.28
C SER A 218 4.99 10.77 25.52
N THR A 219 5.06 10.93 24.20
CA THR A 219 6.17 10.44 23.35
C THR A 219 7.06 11.53 22.74
N ALA A 220 6.96 12.79 23.18
CA ALA A 220 7.62 13.97 22.60
C ALA A 220 9.03 13.73 22.01
N LYS A 221 9.93 13.08 22.77
CA LYS A 221 11.33 12.81 22.37
C LYS A 221 11.46 12.02 21.05
N TRP A 222 10.54 11.09 20.81
CA TRP A 222 10.58 10.17 19.66
C TRP A 222 9.92 10.76 18.42
N LEU A 223 9.23 11.89 18.55
CA LEU A 223 8.51 12.52 17.46
C LEU A 223 9.43 13.38 16.57
N ARG A 224 10.67 13.67 16.99
CA ARG A 224 11.61 14.52 16.22
C ARG A 224 11.88 14.04 14.81
N THR A 225 11.87 12.74 14.56
CA THR A 225 12.13 12.16 13.23
C THR A 225 10.87 12.03 12.38
N THR A 226 9.69 12.26 12.95
CA THR A 226 8.39 12.13 12.26
C THR A 226 8.01 13.41 11.51
N ASP A 227 6.80 13.46 10.97
CA ASP A 227 6.28 14.60 10.19
C ASP A 227 5.61 15.70 11.02
N ILE A 228 5.59 15.58 12.34
CA ILE A 228 5.12 16.63 13.26
C ILE A 228 5.91 17.93 13.06
N PRO A 229 5.32 19.14 13.08
CA PRO A 229 6.08 20.38 12.90
C PRO A 229 7.12 20.61 14.01
N THR A 230 8.28 21.16 13.65
CA THR A 230 9.42 21.32 14.59
C THR A 230 9.09 22.22 15.79
N GLU A 231 8.27 23.25 15.59
CA GLU A 231 7.79 24.13 16.66
C GLU A 231 6.92 23.37 17.67
N VAL A 232 6.06 22.48 17.19
CA VAL A 232 5.18 21.64 18.03
C VAL A 232 6.01 20.69 18.89
N VAL A 233 7.02 20.02 18.30
CA VAL A 233 7.91 19.13 19.06
C VAL A 233 8.63 19.90 20.17
N THR A 234 9.11 21.10 19.86
CA THR A 234 9.79 21.95 20.84
C THR A 234 8.88 22.30 22.02
N ILE A 235 7.59 22.57 21.76
CA ILE A 235 6.59 22.79 22.81
C ILE A 235 6.35 21.51 23.63
N LEU A 236 6.21 20.35 22.97
CA LEU A 236 5.98 19.06 23.62
C LEU A 236 7.17 18.62 24.50
N GLU A 237 8.40 18.89 24.09
CA GLU A 237 9.59 18.56 24.89
C GLU A 237 9.74 19.42 26.15
N ASN A 238 9.31 20.68 26.08
CA ASN A 238 9.27 21.58 27.23
C ASN A 238 8.03 21.40 28.12
N SER A 239 7.19 20.40 27.80
CA SER A 239 5.98 20.08 28.54
C SER A 239 6.26 19.67 29.99
N LYS A 240 5.50 20.26 30.92
CA LYS A 240 5.48 19.88 32.34
C LYS A 240 4.50 18.75 32.64
N VAL A 241 3.77 18.26 31.64
CA VAL A 241 2.77 17.19 31.81
C VAL A 241 3.44 15.92 32.35
N ARG A 242 2.84 15.37 33.41
CA ARG A 242 3.25 14.13 34.09
C ARG A 242 2.08 13.20 34.36
N SER A 243 0.85 13.72 34.45
CA SER A 243 -0.36 12.94 34.70
C SER A 243 -1.38 13.17 33.58
N ILE A 244 -1.77 12.11 32.89
CA ILE A 244 -2.84 12.11 31.89
C ILE A 244 -3.99 11.26 32.41
N LYS A 245 -5.21 11.80 32.44
CA LYS A 245 -6.41 11.07 32.86
C LYS A 245 -7.36 10.96 31.67
N ILE A 246 -7.55 9.76 31.13
CA ILE A 246 -8.47 9.48 30.03
C ILE A 246 -9.82 9.08 30.63
N VAL A 247 -10.80 9.97 30.52
CA VAL A 247 -12.07 9.87 31.22
C VAL A 247 -13.21 9.43 30.29
N GLY A 248 -13.91 8.39 30.70
CA GLY A 248 -15.03 7.79 29.99
C GLY A 248 -16.35 7.94 30.73
N ARG A 249 -17.40 8.39 30.04
CA ARG A 249 -18.77 8.51 30.61
C ARG A 249 -19.51 7.18 30.80
N ARG A 250 -18.98 6.09 30.22
CA ARG A 250 -19.52 4.72 30.24
C ARG A 250 -18.43 3.77 30.72
N GLY A 251 -18.75 2.48 30.80
CA GLY A 251 -17.84 1.45 31.27
C GLY A 251 -16.78 1.01 30.24
N PRO A 252 -15.79 0.20 30.68
CA PRO A 252 -14.74 -0.36 29.83
C PRO A 252 -15.26 -1.15 28.60
N GLN A 253 -16.44 -1.76 28.71
CA GLN A 253 -17.10 -2.49 27.62
C GLN A 253 -17.52 -1.60 26.45
N ASP A 254 -17.78 -0.32 26.72
CA ASP A 254 -18.31 0.67 25.78
C ASP A 254 -17.23 1.47 25.05
N VAL A 255 -15.96 1.16 25.27
CA VAL A 255 -14.83 1.84 24.63
C VAL A 255 -14.92 1.71 23.11
N SER A 256 -14.43 2.74 22.43
CA SER A 256 -14.45 2.86 20.96
C SER A 256 -13.06 2.80 20.34
N PHE A 257 -12.00 2.85 21.14
CA PHE A 257 -10.64 2.61 20.64
C PHE A 257 -10.41 1.14 20.27
N THR A 258 -9.42 0.90 19.42
CA THR A 258 -9.07 -0.43 18.92
C THR A 258 -7.86 -1.03 19.66
N THR A 259 -7.65 -2.33 19.46
CA THR A 259 -6.68 -3.11 20.23
C THR A 259 -5.23 -2.74 19.93
N LYS A 260 -4.91 -2.30 18.71
CA LYS A 260 -3.55 -1.89 18.30
C LYS A 260 -3.13 -0.67 19.12
N GLU A 261 -3.97 0.35 19.11
CA GLU A 261 -3.77 1.68 19.70
C GLU A 261 -3.71 1.58 21.23
N LEU A 262 -4.55 0.74 21.85
CA LEU A 262 -4.47 0.48 23.28
C LEU A 262 -3.15 -0.21 23.68
N ARG A 263 -2.69 -1.18 22.88
CA ARG A 263 -1.41 -1.86 23.15
C ARG A 263 -0.23 -0.91 23.01
N GLU A 264 -0.27 -0.04 22.02
CA GLU A 264 0.75 1.00 21.82
C GLU A 264 0.77 1.96 23.01
N GLN A 265 -0.39 2.39 23.51
CA GLN A 265 -0.49 3.21 24.72
C GLN A 265 0.14 2.54 25.95
N PHE A 266 -0.08 1.23 26.15
CA PHE A 266 0.54 0.49 27.26
C PHE A 266 2.06 0.32 27.12
N LYS A 267 2.60 0.49 25.91
CA LYS A 267 4.03 0.31 25.61
C LYS A 267 4.80 1.63 25.53
N VAL A 268 4.16 2.77 25.80
CA VAL A 268 4.83 4.07 25.76
C VAL A 268 5.98 4.09 26.79
N PRO A 269 7.24 4.30 26.36
CA PRO A 269 8.38 4.33 27.27
C PRO A 269 8.25 5.46 28.29
N GLU A 270 8.80 5.27 29.50
CA GLU A 270 8.75 6.24 30.61
C GLU A 270 7.34 6.53 31.18
N TRP A 271 6.26 5.99 30.62
CA TRP A 271 4.89 6.24 31.08
C TRP A 271 4.21 4.98 31.59
N ASN A 272 3.72 5.02 32.83
CA ASN A 272 2.91 3.97 33.40
C ASN A 272 1.45 4.18 33.04
N THR A 273 0.96 3.39 32.08
CA THR A 273 -0.46 3.40 31.71
C THR A 273 -1.23 2.33 32.50
N THR A 274 -2.29 2.73 33.19
CA THR A 274 -3.14 1.85 34.03
C THR A 274 -4.63 2.13 33.84
N VAL A 275 -5.44 1.14 34.21
CA VAL A 275 -6.90 1.21 34.13
C VAL A 275 -7.47 1.08 35.53
N GLU A 276 -8.24 2.08 35.95
CA GLU A 276 -8.93 2.05 37.23
C GLU A 276 -10.18 1.17 37.12
N MET A 277 -10.18 0.06 37.86
CA MET A 277 -11.32 -0.85 38.05
C MET A 277 -11.25 -1.46 39.45
N ASP A 278 -12.41 -1.65 40.07
CA ASP A 278 -12.54 -2.44 41.31
C ASP A 278 -12.61 -3.95 41.01
N GLU A 279 -12.54 -4.80 42.06
CA GLU A 279 -12.56 -6.25 41.90
C GLU A 279 -13.87 -6.77 41.27
N GLU A 280 -15.00 -6.12 41.56
CA GLU A 280 -16.31 -6.49 41.01
C GLU A 280 -16.38 -6.17 39.51
N GLU A 281 -15.85 -5.02 39.08
CA GLU A 281 -15.73 -4.58 37.70
C GLU A 281 -14.84 -5.53 36.89
N VAL A 282 -13.71 -5.95 37.46
CA VAL A 282 -12.82 -6.94 36.83
C VAL A 282 -13.57 -8.25 36.60
N LYS A 283 -14.33 -8.73 37.60
CA LYS A 283 -15.12 -9.96 37.48
C LYS A 283 -16.22 -9.82 36.41
N SER A 284 -17.00 -8.74 36.48
CA SER A 284 -18.08 -8.45 35.53
C SER A 284 -17.55 -8.32 34.09
N LEU A 285 -16.42 -7.65 33.89
CA LEU A 285 -15.82 -7.48 32.58
C LEU A 285 -15.29 -8.80 32.02
N LYS A 286 -14.68 -9.67 32.86
CA LYS A 286 -14.24 -11.02 32.45
C LYS A 286 -15.41 -11.89 32.00
N GLU A 287 -16.51 -11.88 32.76
CA GLU A 287 -17.74 -12.59 32.42
C GLU A 287 -18.33 -12.06 31.10
N ALA A 288 -18.51 -10.74 30.98
CA ALA A 288 -19.04 -10.12 29.76
C ALA A 288 -18.15 -10.37 28.53
N ALA A 289 -16.82 -10.26 28.68
CA ALA A 289 -15.87 -10.48 27.60
C ALA A 289 -15.90 -11.92 27.06
N SER A 290 -16.26 -12.90 27.90
CA SER A 290 -16.36 -14.30 27.49
C SER A 290 -17.42 -14.53 26.40
N ALA A 291 -18.51 -13.76 26.43
CA ALA A 291 -19.63 -13.80 25.49
C ALA A 291 -19.45 -12.86 24.27
N MET A 292 -18.40 -12.03 24.23
CA MET A 292 -18.18 -11.07 23.15
C MET A 292 -17.51 -11.69 21.92
N PRO A 293 -17.73 -11.12 20.71
CA PRO A 293 -16.99 -11.51 19.51
C PRO A 293 -15.47 -11.42 19.69
N ARG A 294 -14.71 -12.28 18.99
CA ARG A 294 -13.24 -12.42 19.13
C ARG A 294 -12.48 -11.09 19.18
N ARG A 295 -12.82 -10.15 18.28
CA ARG A 295 -12.20 -8.81 18.22
C ARG A 295 -12.42 -8.00 19.51
N ARG A 296 -13.66 -7.95 20.01
CA ARG A 296 -14.04 -7.25 21.25
C ARG A 296 -13.47 -7.95 22.47
N LYS A 297 -13.51 -9.28 22.53
CA LYS A 297 -12.91 -10.08 23.61
C LYS A 297 -11.42 -9.81 23.77
N ARG A 298 -10.66 -9.76 22.66
CA ARG A 298 -9.22 -9.43 22.69
C ARG A 298 -8.96 -8.03 23.25
N LEU A 299 -9.80 -7.05 22.90
CA LEU A 299 -9.70 -5.69 23.43
C LEU A 299 -9.94 -5.65 24.94
N MET A 300 -10.96 -6.37 25.43
CA MET A 300 -11.28 -6.42 26.86
C MET A 300 -10.15 -7.09 27.66
N ASN A 301 -9.54 -8.15 27.13
CA ASN A 301 -8.39 -8.79 27.78
C ASN A 301 -7.21 -7.82 27.91
N VAL A 302 -6.90 -7.05 26.86
CA VAL A 302 -5.83 -6.04 26.91
C VAL A 302 -6.15 -4.94 27.93
N LEU A 303 -7.41 -4.52 28.06
CA LEU A 303 -7.82 -3.59 29.12
C LEU A 303 -7.59 -4.17 30.51
N LEU A 304 -7.92 -5.44 30.72
CA LEU A 304 -7.72 -6.16 31.98
C LEU A 304 -6.24 -6.27 32.34
N ASP A 305 -5.35 -6.44 31.36
CA ASP A 305 -3.89 -6.45 31.58
C ASP A 305 -3.38 -5.11 32.15
N GLY A 306 -4.11 -4.02 31.91
CA GLY A 306 -3.81 -2.69 32.44
C GLY A 306 -4.34 -2.41 33.84
N VAL A 307 -5.12 -3.32 34.45
CA VAL A 307 -5.68 -3.14 35.79
C VAL A 307 -4.62 -3.45 36.84
N ARG A 308 -3.97 -2.38 37.33
CA ARG A 308 -2.92 -2.43 38.34
C ARG A 308 -2.77 -1.05 39.00
N PRO A 309 -2.18 -0.97 40.20
CA PRO A 309 -1.87 0.31 40.83
C PRO A 309 -1.00 1.19 39.93
N PRO A 310 -1.22 2.52 39.91
CA PRO A 310 -0.36 3.44 39.19
C PRO A 310 1.03 3.51 39.86
N GLU A 311 2.08 3.48 39.06
CA GLU A 311 3.48 3.48 39.49
C GLU A 311 4.30 4.54 38.73
N GLY A 312 5.39 5.01 39.34
CA GLY A 312 6.29 5.99 38.72
C GLY A 312 5.76 7.42 38.66
N GLU A 313 6.61 8.34 38.20
CA GLU A 313 6.34 9.78 38.14
C GLU A 313 5.36 10.15 37.01
N ARG A 314 5.45 9.47 35.86
CA ARG A 314 4.65 9.74 34.67
C ARG A 314 3.57 8.69 34.50
N GLN A 315 2.31 9.13 34.53
CA GLN A 315 1.15 8.25 34.62
C GLN A 315 0.09 8.60 33.58
N CYS A 316 -0.48 7.57 32.96
CA CYS A 316 -1.67 7.68 32.12
C CYS A 316 -2.77 6.76 32.66
N ARG A 317 -3.84 7.33 33.23
CA ARG A 317 -4.89 6.58 33.91
C ARG A 317 -6.20 6.60 33.14
N PHE A 318 -6.79 5.44 32.90
CA PHE A 318 -8.16 5.34 32.39
C PHE A 318 -9.16 5.38 33.55
N LEU A 319 -10.09 6.33 33.49
CA LEU A 319 -11.12 6.57 34.49
C LEU A 319 -12.50 6.44 33.84
N ASN A 320 -13.21 5.34 34.12
CA ASN A 320 -14.52 5.10 33.52
C ASN A 320 -15.68 5.58 34.42
N TYR A 321 -16.90 5.53 33.89
CA TYR A 321 -18.15 5.90 34.56
C TYR A 321 -18.28 7.34 35.06
N ARG A 322 -17.51 8.27 34.47
CA ARG A 322 -17.46 9.68 34.86
C ARG A 322 -18.04 10.58 33.79
N GLU A 323 -19.14 11.25 34.14
CA GLU A 323 -19.80 12.20 33.25
C GLU A 323 -19.40 13.63 33.61
N VAL A 324 -18.92 14.40 32.64
CA VAL A 324 -18.53 15.81 32.85
C VAL A 324 -19.79 16.62 33.21
N LYS A 325 -19.76 17.33 34.33
CA LYS A 325 -20.83 18.24 34.76
C LYS A 325 -20.48 19.71 34.59
N GLU A 326 -19.23 20.07 34.86
CA GLU A 326 -18.78 21.46 34.83
C GLU A 326 -17.26 21.52 34.64
N VAL A 327 -16.79 22.51 33.90
CA VAL A 327 -15.36 22.87 33.82
C VAL A 327 -15.17 24.10 34.71
N ILE A 328 -14.24 24.00 35.67
CA ILE A 328 -14.01 25.04 36.67
C ILE A 328 -12.80 25.88 36.23
N PRO A 329 -12.99 27.18 35.95
CA PRO A 329 -11.89 28.08 35.66
C PRO A 329 -11.23 28.63 36.94
N ASP A 330 -9.97 29.02 36.82
CA ASP A 330 -9.26 29.86 37.78
C ASP A 330 -9.65 31.35 37.66
N GLN A 331 -8.99 32.19 38.45
CA GLN A 331 -9.20 33.64 38.45
C GLN A 331 -8.85 34.32 37.10
N SER A 332 -8.04 33.68 36.26
CA SER A 332 -7.65 34.16 34.93
C SER A 332 -8.60 33.69 33.82
N GLY A 333 -9.56 32.81 34.13
CA GLY A 333 -10.46 32.21 33.15
C GLY A 333 -9.87 30.98 32.43
N ARG A 334 -8.76 30.41 32.94
CA ARG A 334 -8.15 29.18 32.45
C ARG A 334 -8.71 27.99 33.23
N VAL A 335 -8.86 26.83 32.59
CA VAL A 335 -9.26 25.60 33.29
C VAL A 335 -8.29 25.27 34.44
N SER A 336 -8.84 25.01 35.63
CA SER A 336 -8.09 24.55 36.81
C SER A 336 -8.55 23.20 37.33
N ALA A 337 -9.81 22.83 37.08
CA ALA A 337 -10.36 21.52 37.42
C ALA A 337 -11.59 21.19 36.57
N VAL A 338 -11.98 19.92 36.57
CA VAL A 338 -13.21 19.44 35.96
C VAL A 338 -14.02 18.68 37.00
N LYS A 339 -15.30 19.03 37.13
CA LYS A 339 -16.26 18.35 37.98
C LYS A 339 -16.92 17.22 37.19
N PHE A 340 -16.85 16.02 37.72
CA PHE A 340 -17.50 14.84 37.19
C PHE A 340 -18.56 14.31 38.16
N TYR A 341 -19.58 13.69 37.60
CA TYR A 341 -20.46 12.80 38.36
C TYR A 341 -20.03 11.36 38.11
N ASN A 342 -19.64 10.68 39.19
CA ASN A 342 -19.20 9.30 39.20
C ASN A 342 -20.42 8.38 39.37
N LYS A 343 -20.84 7.72 38.29
CA LYS A 343 -22.05 6.87 38.27
C LYS A 343 -21.95 5.61 39.11
N ARG A 344 -20.74 5.20 39.50
CA ARG A 344 -20.53 3.98 40.31
C ARG A 344 -20.61 4.29 41.80
N LYS A 345 -20.05 5.42 42.20
CA LYS A 345 -20.06 5.89 43.59
C LYS A 345 -21.27 6.76 43.94
N ASP A 346 -22.02 7.17 42.92
CA ASP A 346 -23.16 8.08 43.05
C ASP A 346 -22.77 9.41 43.73
N GLU A 347 -21.60 9.93 43.38
CA GLU A 347 -21.02 11.14 43.97
C GLU A 347 -20.45 12.10 42.91
N GLU A 348 -20.33 13.37 43.26
CA GLU A 348 -19.56 14.34 42.48
C GLU A 348 -18.10 14.33 42.92
N GLU A 349 -17.18 14.34 41.95
CA GLU A 349 -15.75 14.42 42.17
C GLU A 349 -15.17 15.59 41.35
N VAL A 350 -14.19 16.30 41.93
CA VAL A 350 -13.48 17.39 41.25
C VAL A 350 -12.04 16.95 41.02
N ILE A 351 -11.63 16.92 39.76
CA ILE A 351 -10.29 16.51 39.36
C ILE A 351 -9.53 17.74 38.82
N PRO A 352 -8.41 18.15 39.46
CA PRO A 352 -7.57 19.25 38.95
C PRO A 352 -6.95 18.93 37.59
N CYS A 353 -6.86 19.95 36.73
CA CYS A 353 -6.07 19.92 35.50
C CYS A 353 -5.83 21.33 34.96
N GLY A 354 -4.66 21.55 34.36
CA GLY A 354 -4.36 22.79 33.65
C GLY A 354 -4.68 22.75 32.15
N LEU A 355 -5.08 21.60 31.61
CA LEU A 355 -5.52 21.37 30.22
C LEU A 355 -6.66 20.33 30.18
N LEU A 356 -7.71 20.65 29.44
CA LEU A 356 -8.80 19.72 29.12
C LEU A 356 -8.89 19.50 27.60
N ILE A 357 -8.74 18.25 27.17
CA ILE A 357 -8.95 17.82 25.78
C ILE A 357 -10.25 17.02 25.70
N TYR A 358 -11.26 17.46 24.96
CA TYR A 358 -12.48 16.68 24.77
C TYR A 358 -12.53 16.03 23.38
N SER A 359 -12.51 14.70 23.34
CA SER A 359 -12.53 13.86 22.14
C SER A 359 -13.82 13.03 22.08
N ILE A 360 -14.94 13.74 21.97
CA ILE A 360 -16.30 13.16 22.01
C ILE A 360 -16.94 12.95 20.62
N GLY A 361 -16.12 13.02 19.57
CA GLY A 361 -16.48 12.79 18.18
C GLY A 361 -16.77 14.06 17.37
N TYR A 362 -17.11 13.87 16.09
CA TYR A 362 -17.37 14.93 15.13
C TYR A 362 -18.87 15.10 14.85
N GLN A 363 -19.23 16.26 14.34
CA GLN A 363 -20.56 16.59 13.84
C GLN A 363 -20.51 16.59 12.31
N THR A 364 -21.50 15.96 11.70
CA THR A 364 -21.71 16.06 10.26
C THR A 364 -22.42 17.38 9.95
N TYR A 365 -22.11 17.95 8.80
CA TYR A 365 -22.79 19.13 8.27
C TYR A 365 -23.18 18.86 6.83
N VAL A 366 -24.14 19.63 6.33
CA VAL A 366 -24.66 19.51 4.97
C VAL A 366 -24.36 20.80 4.22
N ILE A 367 -23.61 20.66 3.13
CA ILE A 367 -23.25 21.77 2.22
C ILE A 367 -24.52 22.40 1.66
N ASP A 368 -24.50 23.71 1.48
CA ASP A 368 -25.64 24.45 0.94
C ASP A 368 -26.02 23.97 -0.48
N GLY A 369 -27.32 23.84 -0.70
CA GLY A 369 -27.88 23.26 -1.92
C GLY A 369 -28.10 21.74 -1.89
N LEU A 370 -27.67 21.04 -0.82
CA LEU A 370 -28.02 19.64 -0.58
C LEU A 370 -29.27 19.51 0.30
N PRO A 371 -30.09 18.46 0.08
CA PRO A 371 -31.28 18.21 0.88
C PRO A 371 -30.90 17.74 2.30
N LYS A 372 -31.67 18.19 3.29
CA LYS A 372 -31.46 17.88 4.72
C LYS A 372 -32.68 17.14 5.28
N THR A 373 -32.45 16.20 6.20
CA THR A 373 -33.51 15.61 7.03
C THR A 373 -33.96 16.60 8.10
N GLU A 374 -35.07 16.31 8.80
CA GLU A 374 -35.53 17.11 9.94
C GLU A 374 -34.46 17.23 11.05
N GLU A 375 -33.63 16.20 11.22
CA GLU A 375 -32.49 16.17 12.15
C GLU A 375 -31.27 16.97 11.65
N GLY A 376 -31.36 17.62 10.48
CA GLY A 376 -30.27 18.39 9.87
C GLY A 376 -29.15 17.54 9.25
N ARG A 377 -29.38 16.24 9.02
CA ARG A 377 -28.42 15.34 8.33
C ARG A 377 -28.65 15.34 6.84
N LEU A 378 -27.69 14.84 6.06
CA LEU A 378 -27.84 14.69 4.61
C LEU A 378 -29.01 13.74 4.32
N ALA A 379 -29.97 14.18 3.49
CA ALA A 379 -31.10 13.36 3.10
C ALA A 379 -30.66 12.33 2.06
N MET A 380 -30.58 11.07 2.50
CA MET A 380 -30.16 9.94 1.66
C MET A 380 -31.39 9.19 1.15
N LYS A 381 -31.45 8.91 -0.15
CA LYS A 381 -32.47 8.06 -0.77
C LYS A 381 -32.26 6.59 -0.43
N ASN A 382 -30.99 6.18 -0.38
CA ASN A 382 -30.54 4.87 0.07
C ASN A 382 -29.12 5.00 0.65
N ASN A 383 -28.44 3.89 0.95
CA ASN A 383 -27.10 3.94 1.55
C ASN A 383 -26.02 4.64 0.70
N PHE A 384 -26.26 4.89 -0.59
CA PHE A 384 -25.24 5.40 -1.52
C PHE A 384 -25.65 6.72 -2.19
N ARG A 385 -26.95 6.93 -2.42
CA ARG A 385 -27.52 8.06 -3.18
C ARG A 385 -28.18 9.08 -2.26
N VAL A 386 -27.94 10.34 -2.56
CA VAL A 386 -28.63 11.50 -1.98
C VAL A 386 -30.01 11.65 -2.64
N ASP A 387 -31.02 12.02 -1.85
CA ASP A 387 -32.39 12.22 -2.35
C ASP A 387 -32.57 13.60 -3.01
N MET A 388 -31.93 13.79 -4.16
CA MET A 388 -31.94 15.07 -4.88
C MET A 388 -33.30 15.35 -5.53
N PRO A 389 -33.95 16.49 -5.22
CA PRO A 389 -35.25 16.85 -5.81
C PRO A 389 -35.22 16.99 -7.34
N CYS A 390 -34.07 17.39 -7.90
CA CYS A 390 -33.87 17.55 -9.34
C CYS A 390 -33.57 16.25 -10.09
N GLY A 391 -33.53 15.11 -9.40
CA GLY A 391 -33.23 13.80 -9.99
C GLY A 391 -31.77 13.59 -10.39
N SER A 392 -30.89 14.59 -10.19
CA SER A 392 -29.46 14.47 -10.46
C SER A 392 -28.81 13.37 -9.62
N PHE A 393 -27.87 12.64 -10.22
CA PHE A 393 -27.15 11.58 -9.52
C PHE A 393 -26.08 12.17 -8.60
N VAL A 394 -26.46 12.33 -7.33
CA VAL A 394 -25.54 12.72 -6.26
C VAL A 394 -25.39 11.54 -5.30
N TYR A 395 -24.14 11.18 -5.04
CA TYR A 395 -23.74 10.10 -4.16
C TYR A 395 -23.05 10.66 -2.92
N ALA A 396 -23.03 9.90 -1.83
CA ALA A 396 -22.25 10.25 -0.66
C ALA A 396 -21.50 9.02 -0.13
N VAL A 397 -20.28 9.23 0.33
CA VAL A 397 -19.38 8.16 0.81
C VAL A 397 -18.65 8.59 2.08
N GLY A 398 -18.34 7.64 2.96
CA GLY A 398 -17.58 7.88 4.16
C GLY A 398 -18.32 8.72 5.20
N TRP A 399 -17.58 9.56 5.94
CA TRP A 399 -18.11 10.20 7.15
C TRP A 399 -19.23 11.21 6.90
N CYS A 400 -19.33 11.82 5.72
CA CYS A 400 -20.46 12.70 5.40
C CYS A 400 -21.77 11.92 5.18
N ALA A 401 -21.68 10.64 4.77
CA ALA A 401 -22.84 9.76 4.56
C ALA A 401 -23.25 9.00 5.83
N HIS A 402 -22.28 8.37 6.49
CA HIS A 402 -22.54 7.40 7.58
C HIS A 402 -22.15 7.90 8.97
N GLY A 403 -21.65 9.13 9.06
CA GLY A 403 -21.12 9.72 10.28
C GLY A 403 -19.67 9.34 10.57
N PRO A 404 -19.03 10.01 11.54
CA PRO A 404 -17.60 9.92 11.80
C PRO A 404 -17.25 8.69 12.63
N ARG A 405 -17.33 7.51 12.00
CA ARG A 405 -17.00 6.21 12.59
C ARG A 405 -16.20 5.37 11.61
N GLY A 406 -15.42 4.44 12.14
CA GLY A 406 -14.59 3.52 11.35
C GLY A 406 -13.18 4.03 11.07
N VAL A 407 -12.31 3.11 10.69
CA VAL A 407 -10.94 3.37 10.27
C VAL A 407 -10.86 3.54 8.74
N ILE A 408 -9.68 3.84 8.21
CA ILE A 408 -9.46 4.02 6.76
C ILE A 408 -9.90 2.77 5.96
N VAL A 409 -9.66 1.56 6.49
CA VAL A 409 -10.07 0.30 5.85
C VAL A 409 -11.59 0.19 5.71
N ASP A 410 -12.35 0.60 6.74
CA ASP A 410 -13.81 0.63 6.65
C ASP A 410 -14.28 1.61 5.57
N THR A 411 -13.61 2.76 5.47
CA THR A 411 -13.87 3.79 4.45
C THR A 411 -13.54 3.30 3.05
N GLN A 412 -12.48 2.50 2.90
CA GLN A 412 -12.10 1.90 1.63
C GLN A 412 -13.18 0.93 1.14
N GLN A 413 -13.70 0.06 2.02
CA GLN A 413 -14.77 -0.87 1.66
C GLN A 413 -16.06 -0.13 1.26
N ASP A 414 -16.42 0.92 2.00
CA ASP A 414 -17.57 1.77 1.68
C ASP A 414 -17.42 2.42 0.30
N SER A 415 -16.22 2.92 -0.01
CA SER A 415 -15.88 3.53 -1.31
C SER A 415 -16.04 2.55 -2.48
N LEU A 416 -15.67 1.28 -2.28
CA LEU A 416 -15.86 0.23 -3.30
C LEU A 416 -17.35 -0.06 -3.56
N ASN A 417 -18.16 -0.08 -2.51
CA ASN A 417 -19.60 -0.31 -2.60
C ASN A 417 -20.31 0.85 -3.31
N VAL A 418 -19.98 2.10 -2.97
CA VAL A 418 -20.51 3.30 -3.64
C VAL A 418 -20.10 3.31 -5.11
N ALA A 419 -18.83 3.03 -5.43
CA ALA A 419 -18.37 2.93 -6.81
C ALA A 419 -19.14 1.85 -7.60
N GLU A 420 -19.50 0.73 -6.96
CA GLU A 420 -20.29 -0.33 -7.62
C GLU A 420 -21.71 0.14 -7.90
N GLN A 421 -22.34 0.84 -6.95
CA GLN A 421 -23.65 1.42 -7.17
C GLN A 421 -23.62 2.46 -8.31
N MET A 422 -22.60 3.34 -8.34
CA MET A 422 -22.43 4.30 -9.44
C MET A 422 -22.36 3.60 -10.81
N MET A 423 -21.63 2.48 -10.91
CA MET A 423 -21.57 1.70 -12.16
C MET A 423 -22.93 1.14 -12.56
N LYS A 424 -23.68 0.57 -11.60
CA LYS A 424 -25.05 0.05 -11.85
C LYS A 424 -25.98 1.15 -12.35
N ASP A 425 -25.80 2.36 -11.85
CA ASP A 425 -26.63 3.49 -12.25
C ASP A 425 -26.23 4.04 -13.62
N PHE A 426 -24.93 4.14 -13.90
CA PHE A 426 -24.43 4.61 -15.20
C PHE A 426 -24.85 3.68 -16.34
N SER A 427 -24.92 2.37 -16.12
CA SER A 427 -25.38 1.42 -17.15
C SER A 427 -26.86 1.59 -17.51
N THR A 428 -27.65 2.23 -16.64
CA THR A 428 -29.08 2.51 -16.89
C THR A 428 -29.33 3.87 -17.55
N ARG A 429 -28.33 4.76 -17.64
CA ARG A 429 -28.49 6.07 -18.28
C ARG A 429 -28.39 5.98 -19.80
N THR A 430 -29.29 6.70 -20.46
CA THR A 430 -29.30 6.87 -21.91
C THR A 430 -28.77 8.25 -22.35
N ASP A 431 -28.55 9.15 -21.41
CA ASP A 431 -28.23 10.57 -21.57
C ASP A 431 -26.79 10.95 -21.18
N VAL A 432 -25.90 9.97 -20.97
CA VAL A 432 -24.46 10.21 -20.82
C VAL A 432 -23.88 10.47 -22.22
N THR A 433 -23.82 11.74 -22.59
CA THR A 433 -23.43 12.18 -23.95
C THR A 433 -21.94 12.50 -24.07
N GLY A 434 -21.17 12.47 -22.98
CA GLY A 434 -19.76 12.88 -22.97
C GLY A 434 -19.53 14.37 -23.30
N SER A 435 -20.60 15.17 -23.35
CA SER A 435 -20.59 16.58 -23.79
C SER A 435 -20.26 17.58 -22.68
N LEU A 436 -20.12 17.11 -21.44
CA LEU A 436 -19.90 17.97 -20.28
C LEU A 436 -18.42 18.32 -20.10
N HIS A 437 -18.15 19.62 -19.95
CA HIS A 437 -16.79 20.18 -19.92
C HIS A 437 -16.22 20.33 -18.50
N GLY A 438 -16.98 19.95 -17.47
CA GLY A 438 -16.61 20.17 -16.06
C GLY A 438 -16.70 21.64 -15.63
N ALA A 439 -16.13 21.95 -14.47
CA ALA A 439 -16.21 23.27 -13.83
C ALA A 439 -14.93 24.11 -13.95
N ARG A 440 -13.88 23.63 -14.61
CA ARG A 440 -12.60 24.35 -14.72
C ARG A 440 -12.76 25.75 -15.34
N ALA A 441 -13.45 25.85 -16.48
CA ALA A 441 -13.71 27.14 -17.12
C ALA A 441 -14.48 28.12 -16.22
N LEU A 442 -15.33 27.60 -15.33
CA LEU A 442 -16.07 28.42 -14.37
C LEU A 442 -15.14 28.97 -13.29
N LEU A 443 -14.26 28.12 -12.74
CA LEU A 443 -13.23 28.54 -11.78
C LEU A 443 -12.31 29.60 -12.39
N ASP A 444 -11.83 29.37 -13.62
CA ASP A 444 -10.96 30.28 -14.35
C ASP A 444 -11.64 31.65 -14.58
N SER A 445 -12.90 31.64 -15.04
CA SER A 445 -13.68 32.87 -15.28
C SER A 445 -13.95 33.70 -14.02
N ARG A 446 -13.93 33.04 -12.85
CA ARG A 446 -14.14 33.66 -11.54
C ARG A 446 -12.83 34.03 -10.85
N HIS A 447 -11.69 33.74 -11.48
CA HIS A 447 -10.36 33.93 -10.89
C HIS A 447 -10.21 33.23 -9.52
N VAL A 448 -10.82 32.05 -9.36
CA VAL A 448 -10.65 31.25 -8.14
C VAL A 448 -9.24 30.67 -8.16
N ASN A 449 -8.45 30.99 -7.14
CA ASN A 449 -7.11 30.43 -6.98
C ASN A 449 -7.19 28.99 -6.47
N TYR A 450 -6.86 28.03 -7.33
CA TYR A 450 -6.87 26.60 -7.01
C TYR A 450 -5.52 25.97 -7.29
N LEU A 451 -5.26 24.85 -6.62
CA LEU A 451 -4.02 24.12 -6.75
C LEU A 451 -4.23 22.78 -7.47
N THR A 452 -3.42 22.54 -8.50
CA THR A 452 -3.45 21.32 -9.33
C THR A 452 -2.56 20.21 -8.76
N TRP A 453 -2.72 18.97 -9.26
CA TRP A 453 -1.85 17.84 -8.88
C TRP A 453 -0.35 18.13 -9.13
N ALA A 454 -0.02 18.75 -10.26
CA ALA A 454 1.37 19.07 -10.60
C ALA A 454 1.97 20.12 -9.64
N GLU A 455 1.19 21.11 -9.24
CA GLU A 455 1.60 22.11 -8.25
C GLU A 455 1.70 21.50 -6.84
N TRP A 456 0.80 20.58 -6.50
CA TRP A 456 0.87 19.78 -5.27
C TRP A 456 2.19 19.01 -5.20
N LYS A 457 2.59 18.30 -6.26
CA LYS A 457 3.84 17.54 -6.26
C LYS A 457 5.07 18.42 -6.04
N LYS A 458 5.08 19.67 -6.51
CA LYS A 458 6.16 20.62 -6.20
C LYS A 458 6.22 20.96 -4.71
N ILE A 459 5.07 21.15 -4.07
CA ILE A 459 5.00 21.39 -2.63
C ILE A 459 5.46 20.16 -1.86
N ASP A 460 4.98 18.97 -2.24
CA ASP A 460 5.38 17.69 -1.65
C ASP A 460 6.91 17.49 -1.71
N GLU A 461 7.53 17.76 -2.87
CA GLU A 461 8.99 17.73 -3.03
C GLU A 461 9.73 18.73 -2.13
N LEU A 462 9.20 19.95 -1.99
CA LEU A 462 9.77 20.96 -1.09
C LEU A 462 9.67 20.56 0.38
N GLU A 463 8.52 20.03 0.80
CA GLU A 463 8.28 19.54 2.16
C GLU A 463 9.21 18.37 2.48
N LEU A 464 9.37 17.43 1.54
CA LEU A 464 10.30 16.30 1.66
C LEU A 464 11.75 16.76 1.77
N LYS A 465 12.17 17.72 0.93
CA LYS A 465 13.53 18.27 0.97
C LYS A 465 13.82 18.97 2.29
N GLN A 466 12.89 19.80 2.79
CA GLN A 466 13.03 20.45 4.09
C GLN A 466 13.05 19.43 5.24
N GLY A 467 12.26 18.36 5.11
CA GLY A 467 12.30 17.22 6.04
C GLY A 467 13.68 16.58 6.09
N GLN A 468 14.26 16.25 4.93
CA GLN A 468 15.60 15.66 4.82
C GLN A 468 16.69 16.56 5.43
N GLU A 469 16.66 17.87 5.15
CA GLU A 469 17.59 18.85 5.73
C GLU A 469 17.51 18.91 7.26
N LYS A 470 16.34 18.62 7.83
CA LYS A 470 16.07 18.61 9.29
C LYS A 470 16.13 17.23 9.93
N GLY A 471 16.44 16.17 9.16
CA GLY A 471 16.48 14.78 9.66
C GLY A 471 15.09 14.18 9.98
N LYS A 472 14.05 14.62 9.25
CA LYS A 472 12.65 14.23 9.41
C LYS A 472 12.14 13.49 8.19
N VAL A 473 11.07 12.72 8.33
CA VAL A 473 10.36 12.12 7.17
C VAL A 473 9.88 13.24 6.24
N VAL A 474 9.20 14.25 6.80
CA VAL A 474 8.74 15.44 6.08
C VAL A 474 8.69 16.64 7.03
N ASP A 475 8.75 17.87 6.50
CA ASP A 475 8.41 19.07 7.27
C ASP A 475 7.31 19.87 6.58
N TRP A 476 6.15 19.98 7.24
CA TRP A 476 4.95 20.57 6.66
C TRP A 476 5.01 22.09 6.55
N ILE A 477 4.54 22.61 5.41
CA ILE A 477 4.28 24.04 5.26
C ILE A 477 3.00 24.39 6.02
N LEU A 478 3.13 25.23 7.04
CA LEU A 478 2.01 25.60 7.94
C LEU A 478 1.21 26.81 7.44
N LEU A 479 1.80 27.63 6.56
CA LEU A 479 1.21 28.87 6.06
C LEU A 479 1.21 28.89 4.54
N PHE A 480 0.05 28.59 3.96
CA PHE A 480 -0.21 28.78 2.54
C PHE A 480 -0.63 30.23 2.31
N THR A 481 0.34 31.11 2.09
CA THR A 481 0.08 32.48 1.63
C THR A 481 -0.09 32.49 0.12
N ASP A 482 -0.75 33.53 -0.42
CA ASP A 482 -0.80 33.75 -1.87
C ASP A 482 0.60 33.78 -2.50
N ALA A 483 1.64 34.16 -1.75
CA ALA A 483 3.03 34.12 -2.18
C ALA A 483 3.61 32.70 -2.26
N VAL A 484 3.22 31.76 -1.38
CA VAL A 484 3.62 30.34 -1.47
C VAL A 484 2.90 29.64 -2.62
N LEU A 485 1.61 29.94 -2.80
CA LEU A 485 0.85 29.49 -3.98
C LEU A 485 1.44 30.09 -5.27
N ALA A 486 1.84 31.37 -5.26
CA ALA A 486 2.50 32.02 -6.39
C ALA A 486 3.95 31.55 -6.63
N GLN A 487 4.71 31.19 -5.59
CA GLN A 487 6.04 30.58 -5.74
C GLN A 487 5.95 29.18 -6.36
N SER A 488 4.86 28.44 -6.10
CA SER A 488 4.55 27.17 -6.79
C SER A 488 4.36 27.36 -8.31
N ILE A 489 3.84 28.54 -8.69
CA ILE A 489 3.63 28.98 -10.08
C ILE A 489 4.93 29.58 -10.67
N CYS A 490 5.80 30.22 -9.86
CA CYS A 490 6.91 31.05 -10.33
C CYS A 490 8.33 30.52 -10.06
N CYS A 491 8.53 29.41 -9.35
CA CYS A 491 9.87 28.95 -8.98
C CYS A 491 10.34 27.74 -9.80
N MET A 492 10.91 28.00 -10.97
CA MET A 492 12.14 27.36 -11.50
C MET A 492 12.58 28.09 -12.76
N ALA A 493 13.43 29.11 -12.59
CA ALA A 493 14.35 29.55 -13.63
C ALA A 493 15.70 29.89 -12.97
N SER A 494 16.29 28.93 -12.25
CA SER A 494 17.71 29.03 -11.95
C SER A 494 18.49 28.64 -13.22
N LEU A 495 19.36 29.55 -13.61
CA LEU A 495 20.21 29.56 -14.80
C LEU A 495 21.07 28.28 -14.96
N GLU A 496 21.23 27.48 -13.90
CA GLU A 496 21.97 26.21 -13.87
C GLU A 496 21.29 25.08 -14.68
N SER A 497 19.95 25.00 -14.69
CA SER A 497 19.24 23.96 -15.47
C SER A 497 19.35 24.20 -16.98
N LYS A 498 19.48 25.45 -17.42
CA LYS A 498 19.69 25.79 -18.85
C LYS A 498 21.12 25.60 -19.33
N LEU A 499 22.09 25.50 -18.42
CA LEU A 499 23.50 25.27 -18.74
C LEU A 499 23.83 23.78 -18.86
N LEU A 500 23.08 22.91 -18.17
CA LEU A 500 23.35 21.47 -18.16
C LEU A 500 22.58 20.66 -19.21
N ASP A 501 21.49 21.21 -19.79
CA ASP A 501 20.65 20.52 -20.80
C ASP A 501 20.60 21.21 -22.18
N GLY A 502 21.68 21.90 -22.55
CA GLY A 502 21.83 22.49 -23.89
C GLY A 502 22.04 21.42 -24.98
N ARG A 503 21.09 21.31 -25.92
CA ARG A 503 21.14 20.44 -27.10
C ARG A 503 22.46 20.61 -27.88
N ASN A 504 23.23 19.52 -28.02
CA ASN A 504 24.12 19.37 -29.17
C ASN A 504 23.30 18.85 -30.35
N VAL A 505 23.10 19.73 -31.34
CA VAL A 505 22.56 19.35 -32.66
C VAL A 505 23.73 18.90 -33.52
N GLY A 506 23.65 17.68 -34.07
CA GLY A 506 24.71 17.11 -34.90
C GLY A 506 24.27 15.87 -35.69
N TYR A 507 23.32 16.06 -36.60
CA TYR A 507 23.18 15.45 -37.94
C TYR A 507 23.32 13.92 -38.19
N CYS A 508 22.15 13.33 -38.51
CA CYS A 508 21.77 12.34 -39.53
C CYS A 508 22.68 11.16 -39.99
N SER A 509 22.13 9.93 -39.91
CA SER A 509 21.84 9.02 -41.05
C SER A 509 21.04 7.79 -40.55
N SER A 510 19.78 7.57 -40.96
CA SER A 510 19.26 6.65 -42.01
C SER A 510 19.45 5.14 -41.76
N SER A 511 18.34 4.40 -41.94
CA SER A 511 18.21 2.96 -42.22
C SER A 511 18.56 2.00 -41.07
N ASP A 512 18.03 0.80 -40.94
CA ASP A 512 16.88 0.05 -41.47
C ASP A 512 16.78 -1.19 -40.53
N GLU A 513 15.77 -2.01 -40.76
CA GLU A 513 15.39 -3.25 -40.07
C GLU A 513 16.53 -4.27 -39.77
N GLU A 514 16.31 -5.08 -38.72
CA GLU A 514 16.42 -6.56 -38.67
C GLU A 514 17.09 -7.16 -37.41
N ASP A 515 16.29 -8.03 -36.79
CA ASP A 515 16.56 -9.37 -36.26
C ASP A 515 17.70 -9.74 -35.29
N SER A 516 17.27 -10.64 -34.41
CA SER A 516 17.88 -11.29 -33.27
C SER A 516 19.08 -12.20 -33.58
N ASP A 517 20.07 -12.23 -32.68
CA ASP A 517 20.72 -13.49 -32.28
C ASP A 517 21.41 -13.39 -30.90
N TRP A 518 21.14 -14.37 -30.03
CA TRP A 518 21.71 -14.48 -28.68
C TRP A 518 23.06 -15.21 -28.72
N LYS A 519 24.14 -14.61 -28.19
CA LYS A 519 25.43 -15.30 -27.97
C LYS A 519 25.54 -15.84 -26.54
N VAL A 520 25.94 -17.11 -26.42
CA VAL A 520 26.26 -17.79 -25.15
C VAL A 520 27.78 -17.71 -24.93
N ALA A 521 28.20 -17.12 -23.80
CA ALA A 521 29.59 -17.16 -23.34
C ALA A 521 29.86 -18.45 -22.57
N ASN A 522 30.98 -19.12 -22.89
CA ASN A 522 31.56 -20.22 -22.12
C ASN A 522 32.90 -19.73 -21.57
N ASP A 523 33.01 -19.62 -20.25
CA ASP A 523 34.27 -19.72 -19.50
C ASP A 523 34.25 -21.16 -18.91
N GLU A 524 35.31 -21.95 -18.79
CA GLU A 524 36.70 -21.66 -18.43
C GLU A 524 37.67 -22.72 -19.02
N ASP A 525 38.94 -22.34 -19.08
CA ASP A 525 40.14 -23.19 -19.18
C ASP A 525 40.04 -24.38 -18.18
N GLU A 526 40.51 -25.61 -18.42
CA GLU A 526 41.87 -25.99 -18.77
C GLU A 526 41.85 -27.50 -19.15
N HIS A 527 41.47 -27.83 -20.39
CA HIS A 527 41.60 -29.20 -20.92
C HIS A 527 42.00 -29.24 -22.41
N GLN A 528 42.45 -28.10 -22.94
CA GLN A 528 42.71 -27.90 -24.38
C GLN A 528 44.19 -28.00 -24.78
N ASN A 529 45.08 -28.56 -23.96
CA ASN A 529 46.48 -28.76 -24.37
C ASN A 529 46.79 -30.11 -25.02
N ASN A 530 45.80 -30.98 -25.26
CA ASN A 530 46.06 -32.30 -25.89
C ASN A 530 45.36 -32.55 -27.23
N ALA A 531 44.59 -31.61 -27.78
CA ALA A 531 43.79 -31.85 -29.00
C ALA A 531 44.23 -31.06 -30.25
N MET A 532 45.26 -30.21 -30.19
CA MET A 532 45.85 -29.56 -31.37
C MET A 532 46.95 -30.41 -32.02
N ARG A 533 46.60 -31.62 -32.51
CA ARG A 533 47.57 -32.39 -33.32
C ARG A 533 47.01 -33.15 -34.51
N ARG A 534 45.76 -32.90 -34.91
CA ARG A 534 45.20 -33.52 -36.11
C ARG A 534 44.31 -32.54 -36.85
N LEU A 535 44.88 -31.82 -37.81
CA LEU A 535 44.42 -31.61 -39.19
C LEU A 535 45.08 -30.33 -39.73
N GLY A 536 45.72 -30.49 -40.89
CA GLY A 536 46.64 -29.52 -41.50
C GLY A 536 45.96 -28.30 -42.13
N PRO A 537 46.73 -27.48 -42.86
CA PRO A 537 46.38 -26.10 -43.16
C PRO A 537 45.39 -26.02 -44.34
N SER A 538 44.22 -25.41 -44.13
CA SER A 538 43.33 -25.04 -45.22
C SER A 538 43.75 -23.68 -45.78
N SER A 539 44.23 -23.73 -47.01
CA SER A 539 44.34 -22.60 -47.92
C SER A 539 42.97 -22.37 -48.54
N ASN A 540 42.36 -21.20 -48.31
CA ASN A 540 41.49 -20.44 -49.23
C ASN A 540 40.63 -19.43 -48.46
N THR A 541 41.19 -18.26 -48.18
CA THR A 541 40.52 -17.09 -47.61
C THR A 541 39.87 -16.25 -48.72
N GLY A 542 38.64 -16.60 -49.13
CA GLY A 542 37.88 -15.78 -50.07
C GLY A 542 36.38 -16.09 -50.11
N ALA A 543 35.56 -15.05 -50.32
CA ALA A 543 34.08 -15.09 -50.21
C ALA A 543 33.37 -16.15 -51.08
N LYS A 544 33.99 -16.61 -52.18
CA LYS A 544 33.47 -17.70 -53.02
C LYS A 544 33.70 -19.09 -52.42
N GLY A 545 34.70 -19.27 -51.56
CA GLY A 545 34.94 -20.53 -50.82
C GLY A 545 33.88 -20.76 -49.75
N VAL A 546 33.56 -19.71 -48.99
CA VAL A 546 32.56 -19.73 -47.91
C VAL A 546 31.16 -20.06 -48.45
N LEU A 547 30.78 -19.51 -49.60
CA LEU A 547 29.48 -19.81 -50.22
C LEU A 547 29.37 -21.25 -50.75
N ARG A 548 30.49 -21.84 -51.22
CA ARG A 548 30.51 -23.25 -51.63
C ARG A 548 30.48 -24.19 -50.41
N GLU A 549 31.17 -23.84 -49.32
CA GLU A 549 31.09 -24.60 -48.07
C GLU A 549 29.71 -24.52 -47.43
N PHE A 550 29.07 -23.35 -47.46
CA PHE A 550 27.70 -23.19 -46.95
C PHE A 550 26.68 -23.97 -47.79
N ALA A 551 26.79 -23.95 -49.12
CA ALA A 551 25.95 -24.76 -50.00
C ALA A 551 26.16 -26.26 -49.79
N ALA A 552 27.41 -26.70 -49.61
CA ALA A 552 27.74 -28.10 -49.33
C ALA A 552 27.24 -28.55 -47.94
N GLN A 553 27.31 -27.69 -46.92
CA GLN A 553 26.75 -27.95 -45.60
C GLN A 553 25.22 -28.03 -45.63
N LYS A 554 24.56 -27.18 -46.42
CA LYS A 554 23.11 -27.19 -46.57
C LYS A 554 22.61 -28.46 -47.26
N GLU A 555 23.26 -28.89 -48.34
CA GLU A 555 22.95 -30.19 -48.98
C GLU A 555 23.24 -31.38 -48.07
N ALA A 556 24.32 -31.35 -47.28
CA ALA A 556 24.63 -32.42 -46.34
C ALA A 556 23.58 -32.52 -45.22
N ALA A 557 23.08 -31.38 -44.73
CA ALA A 557 22.02 -31.30 -43.72
C ALA A 557 20.66 -31.80 -44.27
N GLU A 558 20.32 -31.43 -45.52
CA GLU A 558 19.09 -31.91 -46.17
C GLU A 558 19.13 -33.42 -46.42
N ARG A 559 20.29 -33.98 -46.82
CA ARG A 559 20.46 -35.44 -46.96
C ARG A 559 20.31 -36.17 -45.64
N THR A 560 20.85 -35.64 -44.54
CA THR A 560 20.70 -36.25 -43.21
C THR A 560 19.25 -36.19 -42.72
N ASN A 561 18.53 -35.09 -42.97
CA ASN A 561 17.11 -35.00 -42.64
C ASN A 561 16.25 -35.97 -43.46
N ARG A 562 16.55 -36.14 -44.75
CA ARG A 562 15.83 -37.10 -45.62
C ARG A 562 16.08 -38.54 -45.21
N ALA A 563 17.29 -38.88 -44.76
CA ALA A 563 17.63 -40.20 -44.23
C ALA A 563 16.86 -40.49 -42.93
N LYS A 564 16.81 -39.54 -41.99
CA LYS A 564 16.04 -39.65 -40.73
C LYS A 564 14.54 -39.81 -40.97
N LEU A 565 13.98 -39.08 -41.95
CA LEU A 565 12.56 -39.21 -42.33
C LEU A 565 12.24 -40.59 -42.94
N ARG A 566 13.19 -41.18 -43.67
CA ARG A 566 13.05 -42.55 -44.20
C ARG A 566 13.11 -43.60 -43.09
N GLU A 567 14.03 -43.44 -42.15
CA GLU A 567 14.19 -44.34 -41.00
C GLU A 567 12.96 -44.31 -40.08
N LEU A 568 12.39 -43.12 -39.85
CA LEU A 568 11.10 -42.94 -39.16
C LEU A 568 9.93 -43.60 -39.91
N SER A 569 9.92 -43.52 -41.25
CA SER A 569 8.89 -44.18 -42.07
C SER A 569 9.00 -45.70 -42.04
N GLU A 570 10.20 -46.26 -41.90
CA GLU A 570 10.42 -47.70 -41.80
C GLU A 570 10.08 -48.24 -40.40
N LEU A 571 10.41 -47.48 -39.34
CA LEU A 571 9.99 -47.78 -37.96
C LEU A 571 8.47 -47.77 -37.81
N SER A 572 7.78 -46.82 -38.46
CA SER A 572 6.31 -46.77 -38.47
C SER A 572 5.65 -47.97 -39.17
N LYS A 573 6.34 -48.62 -40.12
CA LYS A 573 5.83 -49.81 -40.83
C LYS A 573 6.07 -51.12 -40.08
N ARG A 574 7.04 -51.14 -39.14
CA ARG A 574 7.31 -52.31 -38.28
C ARG A 574 6.33 -52.46 -37.12
N GLY A 575 5.62 -51.41 -36.73
CA GLY A 575 4.66 -51.43 -35.61
C GLY A 575 3.25 -51.93 -35.92
N THR A 576 2.98 -52.50 -37.11
CA THR A 576 1.61 -52.81 -37.57
C THR A 576 1.20 -54.29 -37.54
N LEU A 577 2.01 -55.22 -37.02
CA LEU A 577 1.63 -56.63 -36.96
C LEU A 577 1.80 -57.19 -35.54
N GLU A 578 0.68 -57.72 -35.02
CA GLU A 578 0.49 -58.52 -33.80
C GLU A 578 0.53 -57.81 -32.44
N MET A 579 -0.52 -57.04 -32.10
CA MET A 579 -0.87 -56.77 -30.69
C MET A 579 -2.39 -56.68 -30.49
N SER A 580 -2.85 -57.13 -29.31
CA SER A 580 -4.27 -57.27 -28.95
C SER A 580 -4.94 -55.93 -28.62
N LYS A 581 -6.28 -55.91 -28.61
CA LYS A 581 -7.09 -54.67 -28.51
C LYS A 581 -6.89 -53.92 -27.18
N GLU A 582 -6.56 -54.62 -26.11
CA GLU A 582 -6.31 -54.04 -24.77
C GLU A 582 -4.92 -53.41 -24.65
N GLU A 583 -3.90 -53.97 -25.31
CA GLU A 583 -2.55 -53.38 -25.31
C GLU A 583 -2.46 -52.13 -26.21
N ARG A 584 -3.36 -51.98 -27.18
CA ARG A 584 -3.50 -50.77 -28.02
C ARG A 584 -3.99 -49.56 -27.23
N GLU A 585 -4.86 -49.76 -26.25
CA GLU A 585 -5.39 -48.67 -25.42
C GLU A 585 -4.39 -48.23 -24.35
N GLN A 586 -3.52 -49.13 -23.87
CA GLN A 586 -2.43 -48.78 -22.94
C GLN A 586 -1.22 -48.14 -23.64
N ALA A 587 -0.83 -48.59 -24.84
CA ALA A 587 0.26 -47.96 -25.60
C ALA A 587 -0.09 -46.56 -26.14
N GLN A 588 -1.35 -46.29 -26.52
CA GLN A 588 -1.80 -44.94 -26.89
C GLN A 588 -1.90 -43.97 -25.70
N ALA A 589 -2.07 -44.48 -24.48
CA ALA A 589 -2.11 -43.65 -23.27
C ALA A 589 -0.71 -43.22 -22.81
N GLU A 590 0.31 -44.08 -22.96
CA GLU A 590 1.68 -43.74 -22.55
C GLU A 590 2.49 -42.95 -23.59
N ASP A 591 2.28 -43.17 -24.89
CA ASP A 591 3.08 -42.54 -25.96
C ASP A 591 2.33 -41.44 -26.74
N SER A 592 1.46 -40.70 -26.04
CA SER A 592 0.88 -39.48 -26.62
C SER A 592 2.02 -38.52 -27.01
N LEU A 593 1.96 -37.98 -28.23
CA LEU A 593 2.91 -37.00 -28.77
C LEU A 593 3.12 -35.81 -27.81
N GLU A 594 2.13 -35.56 -26.95
CA GLU A 594 2.12 -34.62 -25.83
C GLU A 594 3.11 -35.01 -24.72
N ASN A 595 3.16 -36.27 -24.28
CA ASN A 595 4.06 -36.75 -23.23
C ASN A 595 5.52 -36.80 -23.69
N LEU A 596 5.77 -37.17 -24.95
CA LEU A 596 7.11 -37.18 -25.53
C LEU A 596 7.60 -35.77 -25.88
N ARG A 597 6.70 -34.86 -26.31
CA ARG A 597 6.97 -33.41 -26.36
C ARG A 597 7.24 -32.86 -24.97
N GLN A 598 6.46 -33.20 -23.96
CA GLN A 598 6.65 -32.71 -22.58
C GLN A 598 7.94 -33.24 -21.96
N ARG A 599 8.32 -34.50 -22.21
CA ARG A 599 9.62 -35.05 -21.78
C ARG A 599 10.79 -34.40 -22.50
N ARG A 600 10.74 -34.22 -23.83
CA ARG A 600 11.79 -33.50 -24.56
C ARG A 600 11.81 -32.01 -24.24
N PHE A 601 10.67 -31.39 -23.96
CA PHE A 601 10.58 -30.00 -23.52
C PHE A 601 11.07 -29.86 -22.07
N MET A 602 10.91 -30.86 -21.22
CA MET A 602 11.52 -30.93 -19.89
C MET A 602 13.02 -31.20 -19.94
N GLU A 603 13.51 -32.05 -20.85
CA GLU A 603 14.94 -32.31 -21.05
C GLU A 603 15.65 -31.11 -21.68
N LEU A 604 15.02 -30.45 -22.67
CA LEU A 604 15.49 -29.17 -23.23
C LEU A 604 15.42 -28.03 -22.21
N ARG A 605 14.38 -27.99 -21.34
CA ARG A 605 14.34 -27.06 -20.20
C ARG A 605 15.39 -27.36 -19.14
N LYS A 606 15.70 -28.64 -18.87
CA LYS A 606 16.78 -29.04 -17.96
C LYS A 606 18.16 -28.68 -18.51
N ALA A 607 18.35 -28.77 -19.83
CA ALA A 607 19.58 -28.36 -20.49
C ALA A 607 19.75 -26.82 -20.59
N ALA A 608 18.66 -26.05 -20.51
CA ALA A 608 18.65 -24.58 -20.52
C ALA A 608 18.60 -23.94 -19.12
N ALA A 609 18.28 -24.70 -18.08
CA ALA A 609 18.19 -24.23 -16.70
C ALA A 609 19.54 -24.34 -15.99
N GLY A 610 20.26 -23.22 -15.93
CA GLY A 610 21.51 -23.12 -15.16
C GLY A 610 22.54 -22.14 -15.72
N LYS A 611 22.27 -21.47 -16.85
CA LYS A 611 23.17 -20.43 -17.37
C LYS A 611 22.66 -19.04 -17.00
N ILE A 612 23.45 -18.31 -16.20
CA ILE A 612 23.30 -16.85 -16.07
C ILE A 612 23.66 -16.23 -17.42
N LEU A 613 22.79 -15.37 -17.93
CA LEU A 613 23.05 -14.64 -19.18
C LEU A 613 23.78 -13.33 -18.87
N GLU A 614 24.87 -13.04 -19.59
CA GLU A 614 25.57 -11.77 -19.46
C GLU A 614 25.05 -10.77 -20.48
N ILE A 615 24.64 -9.60 -20.00
CA ILE A 615 24.26 -8.49 -20.86
C ILE A 615 25.51 -7.71 -21.25
N THR A 616 25.62 -7.45 -22.56
CA THR A 616 26.76 -6.72 -23.15
C THR A 616 26.37 -5.35 -23.69
N ASP A 617 25.08 -5.00 -23.71
CA ASP A 617 24.59 -3.70 -24.20
C ASP A 617 23.32 -3.21 -23.47
N LYS A 618 23.09 -1.89 -23.45
CA LYS A 618 21.98 -1.24 -22.73
C LYS A 618 20.60 -1.58 -23.33
N ASP A 619 20.53 -1.77 -24.64
CA ASP A 619 19.28 -2.15 -25.31
C ASP A 619 18.88 -3.60 -24.97
N GLN A 620 19.85 -4.48 -24.74
CA GLN A 620 19.60 -5.85 -24.27
C GLN A 620 19.04 -5.88 -22.84
N PHE A 621 19.49 -4.96 -21.98
CA PHE A 621 18.96 -4.80 -20.62
C PHE A 621 17.48 -4.40 -20.62
N THR A 622 17.14 -3.39 -21.42
CA THR A 622 15.77 -2.89 -21.54
C THR A 622 14.85 -3.96 -22.12
N LYS A 623 15.27 -4.64 -23.19
CA LYS A 623 14.53 -5.78 -23.78
C LYS A 623 14.35 -6.95 -22.81
N ALA A 624 15.33 -7.22 -21.95
CA ALA A 624 15.23 -8.29 -20.96
C ALA A 624 14.20 -7.99 -19.85
N ILE A 625 14.08 -6.71 -19.46
CA ILE A 625 13.07 -6.26 -18.50
C ILE A 625 11.69 -6.24 -19.15
N ASP A 626 11.56 -5.69 -20.36
CA ASP A 626 10.27 -5.57 -21.04
C ASP A 626 9.69 -6.94 -21.49
N GLY A 627 10.55 -7.92 -21.78
CA GLY A 627 10.16 -9.29 -22.16
C GLY A 627 9.97 -10.26 -20.99
N CYS A 628 9.93 -9.76 -19.76
CA CYS A 628 9.89 -10.56 -18.53
C CYS A 628 8.44 -10.93 -18.15
N GLU A 629 7.94 -12.09 -18.60
CA GLU A 629 6.61 -12.62 -18.18
C GLU A 629 6.63 -13.36 -16.83
N ASN A 630 7.81 -13.73 -16.33
CA ASN A 630 8.02 -14.45 -15.06
C ASN A 630 9.23 -13.83 -14.34
N MET A 631 9.42 -14.12 -13.05
CA MET A 631 10.47 -13.51 -12.22
C MET A 631 11.87 -13.51 -12.88
N LEU A 632 12.47 -12.32 -12.96
CA LEU A 632 13.81 -12.06 -13.50
C LEU A 632 14.70 -11.51 -12.38
N CYS A 633 15.86 -12.12 -12.19
CA CYS A 633 16.90 -11.68 -11.28
C CYS A 633 18.06 -11.07 -12.07
N VAL A 634 18.45 -9.85 -11.71
CA VAL A 634 19.53 -9.10 -12.33
C VAL A 634 20.60 -8.82 -11.27
N LEU A 635 21.81 -9.33 -11.50
CA LEU A 635 23.00 -9.03 -10.72
C LEU A 635 23.80 -7.91 -11.39
N LEU A 636 23.90 -6.77 -10.72
CA LEU A 636 24.85 -5.71 -11.09
C LEU A 636 26.18 -6.00 -10.41
N TYR A 637 27.25 -6.08 -11.21
CA TYR A 637 28.58 -6.47 -10.74
C TYR A 637 29.71 -5.72 -11.44
N GLU A 638 30.90 -5.78 -10.85
CA GLU A 638 32.17 -5.35 -11.46
C GLU A 638 33.18 -6.50 -11.32
N PRO A 639 33.99 -6.83 -12.35
CA PRO A 639 34.85 -8.01 -12.34
C PRO A 639 36.03 -7.92 -11.36
N GLU A 640 36.46 -6.72 -10.96
CA GLU A 640 37.60 -6.52 -10.05
C GLU A 640 37.24 -6.66 -8.55
N ASP A 641 35.96 -6.86 -8.23
CA ASP A 641 35.48 -7.00 -6.85
C ASP A 641 35.28 -8.48 -6.46
N GLU A 642 36.01 -8.93 -5.43
CA GLU A 642 35.99 -10.32 -4.92
C GLU A 642 34.60 -10.74 -4.40
N MET A 643 33.85 -9.81 -3.80
CA MET A 643 32.50 -10.05 -3.28
C MET A 643 31.48 -10.17 -4.40
N CYS A 644 31.67 -9.43 -5.50
CA CYS A 644 30.90 -9.59 -6.74
C CYS A 644 31.13 -10.97 -7.39
N GLN A 645 32.35 -11.51 -7.35
CA GLN A 645 32.66 -12.85 -7.84
C GLN A 645 31.98 -13.94 -7.00
N LYS A 646 32.01 -13.79 -5.67
CA LYS A 646 31.30 -14.68 -4.72
C LYS A 646 29.79 -14.66 -4.96
N MET A 647 29.19 -13.48 -5.15
CA MET A 647 27.76 -13.34 -5.45
C MET A 647 27.40 -13.94 -6.82
N THR A 648 28.29 -13.80 -7.81
CA THR A 648 28.12 -14.43 -9.12
C THR A 648 28.06 -15.96 -8.99
N HIS A 649 28.95 -16.55 -8.18
CA HIS A 649 28.95 -17.99 -7.92
C HIS A 649 27.65 -18.44 -7.23
N ILE A 650 27.17 -17.71 -6.23
CA ILE A 650 25.91 -18.00 -5.54
C ILE A 650 24.71 -17.89 -6.50
N CYS A 651 24.68 -16.87 -7.36
CA CYS A 651 23.62 -16.75 -8.36
C CYS A 651 23.63 -17.91 -9.37
N LYS A 652 24.80 -18.50 -9.69
CA LYS A 652 24.89 -19.68 -10.57
C LYS A 652 24.25 -20.90 -9.91
N LEU A 653 24.50 -21.08 -8.61
CA LEU A 653 23.89 -22.15 -7.82
C LEU A 653 22.37 -21.95 -7.67
N LEU A 654 21.91 -20.71 -7.44
CA LEU A 654 20.49 -20.37 -7.41
C LEU A 654 19.79 -20.58 -8.77
N ALA A 655 20.46 -20.25 -9.87
CA ALA A 655 19.93 -20.48 -11.22
C ALA A 655 19.75 -21.98 -11.54
N ALA A 656 20.60 -22.84 -10.97
CA ALA A 656 20.46 -24.29 -11.08
C ALA A 656 19.28 -24.83 -10.23
N ASP A 657 19.08 -24.28 -9.03
CA ASP A 657 18.00 -24.67 -8.13
C ASP A 657 16.62 -24.14 -8.55
N PHE A 658 16.56 -23.01 -9.25
CA PHE A 658 15.31 -22.31 -9.60
C PHE A 658 15.15 -22.09 -11.12
N PRO A 659 14.81 -23.14 -11.90
CA PRO A 659 14.74 -23.10 -13.36
C PRO A 659 13.63 -22.21 -13.94
N ARG A 660 12.71 -21.70 -13.10
CA ARG A 660 11.61 -20.81 -13.49
C ARG A 660 11.99 -19.33 -13.41
N VAL A 661 13.08 -19.01 -12.71
CA VAL A 661 13.58 -17.64 -12.56
C VAL A 661 14.70 -17.43 -13.57
N LYS A 662 14.63 -16.37 -14.37
CA LYS A 662 15.74 -16.01 -15.26
C LYS A 662 16.79 -15.27 -14.44
N PHE A 663 18.06 -15.64 -14.57
CA PHE A 663 19.18 -14.93 -13.94
C PHE A 663 20.05 -14.26 -15.00
N ILE A 664 20.32 -12.99 -14.81
CA ILE A 664 21.11 -12.16 -15.70
C ILE A 664 22.17 -11.41 -14.89
N ARG A 665 23.35 -11.21 -15.47
CA ARG A 665 24.39 -10.33 -14.92
C ARG A 665 24.67 -9.18 -15.87
N ALA A 666 24.86 -7.97 -15.33
CA ALA A 666 25.20 -6.78 -16.10
C ALA A 666 26.30 -5.98 -15.39
N LYS A 667 27.26 -5.46 -16.16
CA LYS A 667 28.33 -4.61 -15.62
C LYS A 667 27.78 -3.25 -15.23
N SER A 668 28.18 -2.75 -14.06
CA SER A 668 27.71 -1.46 -13.53
C SER A 668 28.08 -0.28 -14.44
N THR A 669 29.28 -0.34 -15.03
CA THR A 669 29.85 0.63 -15.96
C THR A 669 29.10 0.69 -17.30
N LEU A 670 28.49 -0.42 -17.71
CA LEU A 670 27.74 -0.54 -18.97
C LEU A 670 26.38 0.18 -18.93
N LEU A 671 25.76 0.28 -17.75
CA LEU A 671 24.45 0.93 -17.57
C LEU A 671 24.53 2.44 -17.37
N GLY A 672 25.74 3.03 -17.42
CA GLY A 672 25.97 4.46 -17.22
C GLY A 672 25.84 4.92 -15.77
N MET A 673 26.04 4.01 -14.81
CA MET A 673 25.98 4.33 -13.37
C MET A 673 27.19 5.17 -12.95
N SER A 674 26.99 6.08 -11.99
CA SER A 674 28.08 6.96 -11.50
C SER A 674 29.20 6.17 -10.80
N LYS A 675 30.44 6.67 -10.83
CA LYS A 675 31.57 6.05 -10.09
C LYS A 675 31.28 5.83 -8.60
N ALA A 676 30.53 6.75 -7.98
CA ALA A 676 30.10 6.64 -6.59
C ALA A 676 29.15 5.44 -6.35
N PHE A 677 28.33 5.08 -7.34
CA PHE A 677 27.46 3.91 -7.27
C PHE A 677 28.28 2.61 -7.40
N THR A 678 29.25 2.55 -8.32
CA THR A 678 30.14 1.40 -8.49
C THR A 678 30.97 1.12 -7.24
N GLU A 679 31.45 2.16 -6.53
CA GLU A 679 32.27 2.00 -5.32
C GLU A 679 31.47 1.69 -4.04
N GLN A 680 30.19 2.08 -3.95
CA GLN A 680 29.43 2.01 -2.69
C GLN A 680 28.20 1.08 -2.72
N ALA A 681 27.72 0.69 -3.89
CA ALA A 681 26.45 -0.03 -4.04
C ALA A 681 26.59 -1.49 -4.53
N LEU A 682 27.77 -1.92 -4.97
CA LEU A 682 28.01 -3.27 -5.49
C LEU A 682 28.41 -4.27 -4.38
N PRO A 683 28.13 -5.58 -4.55
CA PRO A 683 27.20 -6.17 -5.53
C PRO A 683 25.75 -5.80 -5.23
N ALA A 684 24.96 -5.56 -6.29
CA ALA A 684 23.54 -5.27 -6.18
C ALA A 684 22.67 -6.30 -6.92
N LEU A 685 21.58 -6.73 -6.28
CA LEU A 685 20.67 -7.75 -6.80
C LEU A 685 19.26 -7.16 -6.95
N GLN A 686 18.74 -7.21 -8.17
CA GLN A 686 17.43 -6.69 -8.53
C GLN A 686 16.50 -7.82 -8.98
N PHE A 687 15.23 -7.75 -8.60
CA PHE A 687 14.21 -8.70 -8.98
C PHE A 687 13.08 -7.98 -9.69
N TYR A 688 12.74 -8.43 -10.89
CA TYR A 688 11.66 -7.93 -11.71
C TYR A 688 10.59 -9.02 -11.88
N LEU A 689 9.32 -8.64 -11.90
CA LEU A 689 8.20 -9.52 -12.18
C LEU A 689 7.24 -8.78 -13.12
N ASN A 690 6.94 -9.35 -14.30
CA ASN A 690 6.10 -8.70 -15.31
C ASN A 690 6.62 -7.31 -15.73
N GLY A 691 7.94 -7.13 -15.76
CA GLY A 691 8.60 -5.85 -16.06
C GLY A 691 8.62 -4.82 -14.92
N GLU A 692 7.92 -5.06 -13.79
CA GLU A 692 7.97 -4.19 -12.61
C GLU A 692 9.08 -4.63 -11.65
N LEU A 693 9.82 -3.67 -11.07
CA LEU A 693 10.86 -3.92 -10.05
C LEU A 693 10.21 -4.25 -8.71
N VAL A 694 10.44 -5.47 -8.22
CA VAL A 694 9.86 -6.01 -6.98
C VAL A 694 10.85 -6.03 -5.81
N GLY A 695 12.16 -6.04 -6.10
CA GLY A 695 13.19 -5.96 -5.08
C GLY A 695 14.49 -5.38 -5.62
N ASN A 696 15.15 -4.51 -4.86
CA ASN A 696 16.44 -3.94 -5.21
C ASN A 696 17.32 -3.90 -3.96
N PHE A 697 18.34 -4.75 -3.92
CA PHE A 697 19.23 -4.89 -2.79
C PHE A 697 20.62 -4.45 -3.20
N ILE A 698 21.06 -3.32 -2.67
CA ILE A 698 22.40 -2.77 -2.89
C ILE A 698 23.32 -3.13 -1.73
N ARG A 699 24.62 -3.21 -1.98
CA ARG A 699 25.66 -3.48 -0.98
C ARG A 699 25.34 -4.70 -0.11
N LEU A 700 24.95 -5.79 -0.77
CA LEU A 700 24.53 -7.04 -0.11
C LEU A 700 25.47 -7.54 1.01
N PRO A 701 26.80 -7.40 0.93
CA PRO A 701 27.70 -7.77 2.03
C PRO A 701 27.45 -7.02 3.34
N SER A 702 26.99 -5.76 3.29
CA SER A 702 26.64 -4.99 4.50
C SER A 702 25.38 -5.49 5.20
N VAL A 703 24.55 -6.24 4.48
CA VAL A 703 23.27 -6.78 4.98
C VAL A 703 23.39 -8.28 5.34
N LEU A 704 24.25 -9.01 4.64
CA LEU A 704 24.44 -10.46 4.79
C LEU A 704 25.67 -10.85 5.62
N GLY A 705 26.59 -9.92 5.90
CA GLY A 705 27.90 -10.18 6.50
C GLY A 705 28.98 -10.45 5.46
N GLU A 706 30.25 -10.49 5.88
CA GLU A 706 31.40 -10.79 4.98
C GLU A 706 31.43 -12.27 4.56
N GLU A 707 30.85 -13.15 5.37
CA GLU A 707 30.68 -14.57 5.08
C GLU A 707 29.19 -14.92 4.87
N PHE A 708 28.77 -14.98 3.61
CA PHE A 708 27.43 -15.44 3.22
C PHE A 708 27.51 -16.61 2.24
N ASP A 709 26.58 -17.55 2.37
CA ASP A 709 26.42 -18.74 1.53
C ASP A 709 25.05 -18.73 0.82
N VAL A 710 24.79 -19.76 0.01
CA VAL A 710 23.53 -19.89 -0.74
C VAL A 710 22.31 -19.94 0.19
N ASN A 711 22.44 -20.54 1.37
CA ASN A 711 21.33 -20.70 2.31
C ASN A 711 20.97 -19.39 3.00
N ILE A 712 21.98 -18.60 3.38
CA ILE A 712 21.82 -17.25 3.94
C ILE A 712 21.15 -16.34 2.91
N VAL A 713 21.57 -16.40 1.65
CA VAL A 713 20.92 -15.63 0.56
C VAL A 713 19.47 -16.09 0.34
N LYS A 714 19.19 -17.40 0.33
CA LYS A 714 17.80 -17.92 0.24
C LYS A 714 16.94 -17.46 1.42
N GLN A 715 17.47 -17.50 2.64
CA GLN A 715 16.75 -17.07 3.84
C GLN A 715 16.51 -15.56 3.81
N PHE A 716 17.50 -14.78 3.36
CA PHE A 716 17.36 -13.34 3.17
C PHE A 716 16.26 -13.01 2.15
N LEU A 717 16.25 -13.66 0.99
CA LEU A 717 15.22 -13.44 -0.03
C LEU A 717 13.82 -13.83 0.48
N ARG A 718 13.71 -14.92 1.25
CA ARG A 718 12.44 -15.30 1.92
C ARG A 718 11.98 -14.25 2.94
N ARG A 719 12.90 -13.69 3.75
CA ARG A 719 12.58 -12.59 4.68
C ARG A 719 12.12 -11.33 3.96
N GLN A 720 12.60 -11.10 2.73
CA GLN A 720 12.20 -10.00 1.86
C GLN A 720 10.99 -10.35 0.97
N HIS A 721 10.29 -11.46 1.26
CA HIS A 721 9.10 -11.92 0.54
C HIS A 721 9.32 -12.22 -0.96
N ILE A 722 10.55 -12.58 -1.36
CA ILE A 722 10.88 -12.99 -2.72
C ILE A 722 10.93 -14.52 -2.77
N ASP A 723 9.86 -15.14 -3.28
CA ASP A 723 9.78 -16.60 -3.44
C ASP A 723 10.27 -17.06 -4.83
N LEU A 724 11.47 -17.63 -4.84
CA LEU A 724 12.10 -18.20 -6.03
C LEU A 724 11.48 -19.55 -6.47
N VAL A 725 10.67 -20.21 -5.62
CA VAL A 725 10.07 -21.53 -5.91
C VAL A 725 8.85 -21.43 -6.83
N HIS A 726 7.99 -20.42 -6.63
CA HIS A 726 6.71 -20.31 -7.32
C HIS A 726 6.70 -19.32 -8.49
N GLY A 727 7.76 -18.51 -8.68
CA GLY A 727 7.80 -17.47 -9.70
C GLY A 727 6.73 -16.38 -9.51
N ASN A 728 6.10 -16.34 -8.34
CA ASN A 728 5.06 -15.40 -7.95
C ASN A 728 5.52 -14.66 -6.69
N TYR A 729 5.32 -13.34 -6.67
CA TYR A 729 5.42 -12.54 -5.46
C TYR A 729 4.17 -12.79 -4.60
N THR A 730 4.36 -13.26 -3.36
CA THR A 730 3.27 -13.45 -2.40
C THR A 730 3.10 -12.19 -1.57
N SER A 731 2.05 -11.42 -1.84
CA SER A 731 1.60 -10.34 -0.97
C SER A 731 0.91 -10.91 0.28
N ASP A 732 1.59 -10.79 1.41
CA ASP A 732 1.12 -10.74 2.79
C ASP A 732 0.45 -11.96 3.48
N LEU A 733 0.99 -12.22 4.68
CA LEU A 733 0.36 -12.81 5.89
C LEU A 733 0.05 -14.30 5.92
N GLU A 734 1.08 -15.14 6.03
CA GLU A 734 1.07 -16.29 6.95
C GLU A 734 2.44 -16.37 7.66
N SER A 735 2.47 -15.98 8.93
CA SER A 735 3.57 -16.30 9.84
C SER A 735 3.48 -17.77 10.21
N THR A 736 4.32 -18.61 9.63
CA THR A 736 4.66 -19.91 10.22
C THR A 736 5.65 -19.66 11.35
N ASP A 737 5.18 -19.89 12.57
CA ASP A 737 6.01 -20.36 13.68
C ASP A 737 6.66 -21.70 13.30
N GLU A 738 7.81 -21.95 13.95
CA GLU A 738 8.66 -23.15 13.95
C GLU A 738 9.69 -23.18 12.80
N GLU A 739 11.00 -23.37 13.04
CA GLU A 739 11.61 -24.30 13.99
C GLU A 739 12.92 -23.76 14.61
N ALA A 740 13.11 -24.07 15.89
CA ALA A 740 14.41 -24.39 16.46
C ALA A 740 14.37 -25.89 16.83
N GLU A 741 15.01 -26.70 15.98
CA GLU A 741 15.86 -27.82 16.39
C GLU A 741 17.19 -27.66 15.64
#